data_AF-A0AAX4HSV6-F1
#
_entry.id   AF-A0AAX4HSV6-F1
#
_cell.length_a   1.000
_cell.length_b   1.000
_cell.length_c   1.000
_cell.angle_alpha   90.00
_cell.angle_beta   90.00
_cell.angle_gamma   90.00
#
_symmetry.space_group_name_H-M   'P 1'
#
loop_
_entity.id
_entity.type
_entity.pdbx_description
1 polymer ?
#
loop_
_entity_poly.entity_id
_entity_poly.type
_entity_poly.pdbx_seq_one_letter_code
_entity_poly.pdbx_strand_id
1 'polypeptide(L)'
;MKVVRQRMIKPIQILLLPVLVILNACNPTEITGSGLRNNIIQNDGSLDGKAYIYRDNPTIYEGPNYGPNNPDMNRIVDKTKFEFITNNTTLTSNCSIDFFFYGNYTDSLANCVRSLSNSTQTQALPRKSDRTYIFDVGTPEFYQVNALYHINLGTKAFFDKLSFAYNTIHALSAGIPKSIPQYLKDSDMFWFKSVTNTDSKQFKNDFLTSYSQCHLDDNASFSPAGPTLCFGGSATHTNFYFVQDPTVIYHELAHALVSVMMNIRNGTANQKHPLRSNLGGYGYDEGGSLNEGIADYFSFVINKRTHFGEWALGRGLNQSRPMSESDAIHITGVEETSEGRLSYPQYLLYDPNFPDDPHEDVHYAGQIVSHYLVALTKSFKNECNISTESDGGHDKATSYVMLLLAETLSEIGDLNAKGIDDYWGPYSNNTVFFNNLDFNNSYIWSHVNNQATYRRFFQIFSKNIYKYITGNICPSFDKNDSEKLLDDYGLLLFKTYNNNGNSTKDRSLSYNSVVSFIPTQGLTQVSENNRRKSVLVSKQLLQLAEKTDTNTDRVGFYIIDNRTDMQNLLTDLLFKGFTVPLSTSVSSIDYNNNNIKVSPGEVVAIIPNLQNNSNSTMAGVQLLASDWDHVHITDDTTGNFKPCVIDSVTTVDQGGEAGNTCTTTDPEYKRLVKNTSTGKFPTSAAAPVCMVQLEEGSSTRWVSQNEFRKKNGLSLLDKDCLGYNSTGTTDTDFTFNPHECLVRFLPGANHSFYSKIDAQKTYYESVVKESSNKTFNAGNLMIMEVNKWIPPGTKFRCRMRARFNNCTDCYTDGTYSNDDYIDSELNGAKPFQIINFDFDVND
;
A
#
# COMPACT_ATOMS: atom_id res chain seq x y z
N MET A 1 -4.68 -11.99 10.19
CA MET A 1 -5.36 -12.93 11.12
C MET A 1 -5.68 -14.23 10.41
N LYS A 2 -4.96 -15.33 10.70
CA LYS A 2 -5.30 -16.68 10.20
C LYS A 2 -6.21 -17.39 11.20
N VAL A 3 -7.30 -17.98 10.70
CA VAL A 3 -8.18 -18.90 11.42
C VAL A 3 -7.43 -20.20 11.68
N VAL A 4 -7.11 -20.49 12.94
CA VAL A 4 -6.70 -21.83 13.37
C VAL A 4 -7.96 -22.70 13.43
N ARG A 5 -8.21 -23.52 12.41
CA ARG A 5 -9.21 -24.60 12.49
C ARG A 5 -8.67 -25.73 13.36
N GLN A 6 -8.94 -25.69 14.67
CA GLN A 6 -8.85 -26.89 15.50
C GLN A 6 -10.06 -27.78 15.21
N ARG A 7 -9.82 -28.97 14.61
CA ARG A 7 -10.79 -30.06 14.64
C ARG A 7 -10.35 -31.15 15.61
N MET A 8 -11.33 -31.59 16.39
CA MET A 8 -11.27 -32.56 17.48
C MET A 8 -10.60 -33.88 17.08
N ILE A 9 -9.59 -34.29 17.83
CA ILE A 9 -9.09 -35.67 17.84
C ILE A 9 -9.78 -36.40 19.00
N LYS A 10 -10.53 -37.46 18.70
CA LYS A 10 -11.01 -38.43 19.70
C LYS A 10 -9.85 -39.35 20.12
N PRO A 11 -9.78 -39.78 21.39
CA PRO A 11 -8.63 -40.45 21.95
C PRO A 11 -8.62 -41.95 21.60
N ILE A 12 -7.44 -42.50 21.33
CA ILE A 12 -7.16 -43.94 21.43
C ILE A 12 -6.09 -44.13 22.50
N GLN A 13 -6.38 -45.05 23.43
CA GLN A 13 -5.66 -45.33 24.65
C GLN A 13 -4.31 -46.04 24.42
N ILE A 14 -3.27 -45.51 25.05
CA ILE A 14 -2.33 -46.13 26.01
C ILE A 14 -1.93 -47.61 25.77
N LEU A 15 -0.62 -47.83 25.55
CA LEU A 15 0.14 -48.77 26.40
C LEU A 15 1.59 -48.28 26.63
N LEU A 16 1.91 -48.09 27.91
CA LEU A 16 3.25 -47.90 28.50
C LEU A 16 4.13 -49.16 28.30
N LEU A 17 5.47 -49.16 28.34
CA LEU A 17 6.41 -48.85 29.43
C LEU A 17 7.88 -48.98 28.87
N PRO A 18 8.95 -48.69 29.63
CA PRO A 18 10.11 -47.87 29.23
C PRO A 18 11.41 -48.70 29.22
N VAL A 19 12.56 -48.06 28.97
CA VAL A 19 13.79 -48.16 29.79
C VAL A 19 14.87 -47.25 29.21
N LEU A 20 15.47 -46.51 30.12
CA LEU A 20 16.51 -45.50 29.99
C LEU A 20 17.91 -46.16 30.14
N VAL A 21 19.00 -45.42 29.88
CA VAL A 21 20.42 -45.64 30.32
C VAL A 21 21.31 -46.46 29.33
N ILE A 22 22.53 -46.11 28.88
CA ILE A 22 23.47 -44.95 28.98
C ILE A 22 24.75 -45.30 28.14
N LEU A 23 25.49 -44.28 27.65
CA LEU A 23 26.94 -44.15 27.34
C LEU A 23 27.64 -44.79 26.10
N ASN A 24 28.21 -43.88 25.28
CA ASN A 24 29.60 -43.73 24.78
C ASN A 24 30.44 -44.95 24.31
N ALA A 25 30.89 -44.92 23.03
CA ALA A 25 32.28 -44.61 22.59
C ALA A 25 32.71 -45.32 21.28
N CYS A 26 33.30 -44.53 20.36
CA CYS A 26 34.29 -44.81 19.31
C CYS A 26 34.08 -45.87 18.20
N ASN A 27 34.15 -45.35 16.96
CA ASN A 27 34.45 -45.93 15.64
C ASN A 27 35.04 -47.35 15.56
N PRO A 28 34.60 -48.08 14.52
CA PRO A 28 35.55 -48.50 13.49
C PRO A 28 35.07 -48.17 12.05
N THR A 29 35.97 -47.51 11.33
CA THR A 29 36.30 -47.66 9.90
C THR A 29 35.22 -48.05 8.88
N GLU A 30 35.03 -47.11 7.94
CA GLU A 30 34.57 -47.22 6.56
C GLU A 30 34.34 -48.64 5.99
N ILE A 31 33.08 -48.89 5.62
CA ILE A 31 32.75 -49.72 4.48
C ILE A 31 32.43 -48.76 3.33
N THR A 32 33.25 -48.84 2.29
CA THR A 32 33.07 -48.18 0.99
C THR A 32 31.75 -48.64 0.35
N GLY A 33 30.68 -47.92 0.66
CA GLY A 33 29.43 -47.98 -0.07
C GLY A 33 29.62 -47.38 -1.47
N SER A 34 29.35 -48.20 -2.47
CA SER A 34 29.35 -47.90 -3.91
C SER A 34 29.07 -46.44 -4.25
N GLY A 35 30.05 -45.80 -4.89
CA GLY A 35 29.99 -44.40 -5.30
C GLY A 35 28.70 -44.05 -6.02
N LEU A 36 28.00 -43.07 -5.44
CA LEU A 36 27.18 -42.15 -6.23
C LEU A 36 28.09 -41.65 -7.36
N ARG A 37 27.75 -41.99 -8.60
CA ARG A 37 28.35 -41.34 -9.76
C ARG A 37 28.00 -39.85 -9.64
N ASN A 38 28.92 -39.07 -9.09
CA ASN A 38 28.97 -37.65 -9.39
C ASN A 38 29.10 -37.57 -10.91
N ASN A 39 28.01 -37.24 -11.59
CA ASN A 39 28.08 -36.80 -12.98
C ASN A 39 28.87 -35.48 -12.95
N ILE A 40 30.20 -35.58 -12.98
CA ILE A 40 31.07 -34.44 -13.17
C ILE A 40 30.78 -33.96 -14.59
N ILE A 41 30.00 -32.88 -14.69
CA ILE A 41 29.79 -32.20 -15.96
C ILE A 41 31.16 -31.67 -16.37
N GLN A 42 31.75 -32.26 -17.41
CA GLN A 42 32.98 -31.73 -17.98
C GLN A 42 32.63 -30.45 -18.74
N ASN A 43 32.70 -29.32 -18.05
CA ASN A 43 32.44 -28.01 -18.61
C ASN A 43 33.70 -27.44 -19.28
N ASP A 44 33.71 -27.44 -20.61
CA ASP A 44 34.74 -26.83 -21.46
C ASP A 44 34.73 -25.29 -21.46
N GLY A 45 33.74 -24.69 -20.80
CA GLY A 45 33.48 -23.25 -20.79
C GLY A 45 32.10 -22.88 -21.33
N SER A 46 31.48 -23.77 -22.13
CA SER A 46 30.18 -23.54 -22.74
C SER A 46 29.02 -23.43 -21.74
N LEU A 47 29.21 -23.95 -20.52
CA LEU A 47 28.25 -23.93 -19.41
C LEU A 47 28.64 -22.97 -18.28
N ASP A 48 29.66 -22.14 -18.48
CA ASP A 48 30.09 -21.15 -17.49
C ASP A 48 28.92 -20.24 -17.08
N GLY A 49 28.65 -20.19 -15.78
CA GLY A 49 27.57 -19.37 -15.23
C GLY A 49 26.16 -19.86 -15.55
N LYS A 50 25.99 -21.07 -16.11
CA LYS A 50 24.68 -21.61 -16.52
C LYS A 50 24.11 -22.65 -15.56
N ALA A 51 22.79 -22.87 -15.65
CA ALA A 51 22.05 -23.94 -14.98
C ALA A 51 20.82 -24.37 -15.81
N TYR A 52 20.21 -25.51 -15.50
CA TYR A 52 18.82 -25.78 -15.90
C TYR A 52 17.87 -25.19 -14.85
N ILE A 53 16.68 -24.74 -15.24
CA ILE A 53 15.71 -24.01 -14.38
C ILE A 53 14.25 -24.41 -14.68
N TYR A 54 13.29 -24.00 -13.85
CA TYR A 54 11.85 -24.14 -14.12
C TYR A 54 11.37 -23.00 -15.04
N ARG A 55 11.33 -23.22 -16.35
CA ARG A 55 11.11 -22.11 -17.31
C ARG A 55 9.71 -21.48 -17.25
N ASP A 56 8.73 -22.24 -16.78
CA ASP A 56 7.33 -21.83 -16.66
C ASP A 56 6.70 -22.59 -15.50
N ASN A 57 5.46 -22.25 -15.16
CA ASN A 57 4.76 -22.89 -14.06
C ASN A 57 4.54 -24.40 -14.35
N PRO A 58 4.44 -25.22 -13.30
CA PRO A 58 4.27 -26.67 -13.47
C PRO A 58 3.02 -27.10 -14.25
N THR A 59 1.93 -26.32 -14.18
CA THR A 59 0.68 -26.61 -14.90
C THR A 59 0.85 -26.51 -16.42
N ILE A 60 1.74 -25.65 -16.94
CA ILE A 60 2.02 -25.56 -18.38
C ILE A 60 2.72 -26.82 -18.90
N TYR A 61 3.62 -27.42 -18.13
CA TYR A 61 4.40 -28.58 -18.56
C TYR A 61 3.68 -29.91 -18.38
N GLU A 62 3.05 -30.11 -17.22
CA GLU A 62 2.46 -31.39 -16.83
C GLU A 62 0.93 -31.40 -16.94
N GLY A 63 0.33 -30.26 -17.32
CA GLY A 63 -1.10 -30.09 -17.50
C GLY A 63 -1.85 -29.76 -16.21
N PRO A 64 -3.18 -29.54 -16.30
CA PRO A 64 -4.01 -29.03 -15.22
C PRO A 64 -4.14 -29.98 -14.02
N ASN A 65 -3.77 -31.25 -14.17
CA ASN A 65 -3.90 -32.29 -13.14
C ASN A 65 -2.63 -32.47 -12.29
N TYR A 66 -1.55 -31.73 -12.58
CA TYR A 66 -0.32 -31.82 -11.81
C TYR A 66 -0.49 -31.15 -10.44
N GLY A 67 -0.70 -31.98 -9.41
CA GLY A 67 -1.03 -31.53 -8.06
C GLY A 67 0.19 -31.16 -7.20
N PRO A 68 -0.04 -30.43 -6.09
CA PRO A 68 1.00 -29.99 -5.15
C PRO A 68 1.48 -31.09 -4.17
N ASN A 69 0.87 -32.28 -4.21
CA ASN A 69 1.20 -33.39 -3.30
C ASN A 69 2.54 -34.03 -3.70
N ASN A 70 3.62 -33.66 -3.00
CA ASN A 70 4.99 -34.14 -3.22
C ASN A 70 5.40 -34.08 -4.70
N PRO A 71 5.50 -32.87 -5.28
CA PRO A 71 5.69 -32.71 -6.71
C PRO A 71 7.05 -33.25 -7.14
N ASP A 72 7.07 -34.11 -8.16
CA ASP A 72 8.31 -34.58 -8.79
C ASP A 72 8.84 -33.53 -9.77
N MET A 73 9.50 -32.52 -9.21
CA MET A 73 10.01 -31.39 -9.97
C MET A 73 11.04 -31.78 -11.04
N ASN A 74 11.65 -32.97 -10.97
CA ASN A 74 12.58 -33.44 -12.01
C ASN A 74 11.91 -33.61 -13.37
N ARG A 75 10.59 -33.84 -13.43
CA ARG A 75 9.86 -34.01 -14.68
C ARG A 75 9.66 -32.71 -15.46
N ILE A 76 9.64 -31.58 -14.75
CA ILE A 76 9.34 -30.25 -15.30
C ILE A 76 10.61 -29.60 -15.87
N VAL A 77 11.77 -29.97 -15.36
CA VAL A 77 13.05 -29.37 -15.76
C VAL A 77 13.56 -30.00 -17.07
N ASP A 78 13.65 -29.18 -18.11
CA ASP A 78 14.32 -29.56 -19.35
C ASP A 78 15.85 -29.55 -19.16
N LYS A 79 16.41 -30.70 -18.77
CA LYS A 79 17.85 -30.89 -18.55
C LYS A 79 18.70 -30.81 -19.84
N THR A 80 18.08 -30.64 -21.01
CA THR A 80 18.78 -30.41 -22.27
C THR A 80 19.05 -28.94 -22.55
N LYS A 81 18.45 -28.03 -21.77
CA LYS A 81 18.59 -26.60 -21.99
C LYS A 81 19.15 -25.87 -20.78
N PHE A 82 20.23 -25.14 -21.02
CA PHE A 82 20.98 -24.41 -20.02
C PHE A 82 20.74 -22.92 -20.18
N GLU A 83 20.26 -22.30 -19.13
CA GLU A 83 20.04 -20.86 -19.01
C GLU A 83 21.23 -20.19 -18.34
N PHE A 84 21.54 -18.98 -18.79
CA PHE A 84 22.54 -18.15 -18.13
C PHE A 84 21.99 -17.57 -16.82
N ILE A 85 22.73 -17.75 -15.73
CA ILE A 85 22.35 -17.29 -14.39
C ILE A 85 23.13 -16.01 -14.04
N THR A 86 24.46 -16.11 -13.97
CA THR A 86 25.36 -14.98 -13.68
C THR A 86 26.81 -15.35 -13.98
N ASN A 87 27.61 -14.33 -14.32
CA ASN A 87 29.07 -14.46 -14.46
C ASN A 87 29.81 -14.30 -13.13
N ASN A 88 29.12 -13.87 -12.07
CA ASN A 88 29.71 -13.65 -10.76
C ASN A 88 30.20 -14.97 -10.14
N THR A 89 31.11 -14.86 -9.15
CA THR A 89 31.65 -16.02 -8.43
C THR A 89 30.71 -16.53 -7.34
N THR A 90 29.74 -15.71 -6.94
CA THR A 90 28.67 -16.03 -6.00
C THR A 90 27.33 -15.73 -6.67
N LEU A 91 26.24 -16.29 -6.12
CA LEU A 91 24.88 -16.20 -6.66
C LEU A 91 24.27 -14.80 -6.45
N THR A 92 24.90 -13.82 -7.11
CA THR A 92 24.49 -12.42 -7.19
C THR A 92 24.44 -12.01 -8.66
N SER A 93 23.69 -10.95 -8.94
CA SER A 93 23.57 -10.38 -10.28
C SER A 93 23.87 -8.89 -10.27
N ASN A 94 24.42 -8.41 -11.38
CA ASN A 94 24.55 -6.99 -11.65
C ASN A 94 23.39 -6.56 -12.54
N CYS A 95 23.00 -5.30 -12.40
CA CYS A 95 21.92 -4.71 -13.16
C CYS A 95 22.46 -3.59 -14.03
N SER A 96 21.88 -3.40 -15.20
CA SER A 96 22.22 -2.29 -16.09
C SER A 96 20.97 -1.64 -16.64
N ILE A 97 21.00 -0.32 -16.77
CA ILE A 97 19.94 0.46 -17.38
C ILE A 97 20.55 1.45 -18.38
N ASP A 98 19.94 1.53 -19.56
CA ASP A 98 20.41 2.40 -20.64
C ASP A 98 19.55 3.67 -20.72
N PHE A 99 20.18 4.83 -20.76
CA PHE A 99 19.53 6.12 -20.88
C PHE A 99 20.07 6.89 -22.09
N PHE A 100 19.18 7.64 -22.73
CA PHE A 100 19.53 8.59 -23.78
C PHE A 100 19.13 10.01 -23.36
N PHE A 101 20.10 10.79 -22.88
CA PHE A 101 19.95 12.23 -22.68
C PHE A 101 21.32 12.88 -22.85
N TYR A 102 21.50 13.64 -23.94
CA TYR A 102 22.81 14.17 -24.39
C TYR A 102 23.87 13.10 -24.70
N GLY A 103 23.46 11.89 -25.10
CA GLY A 103 24.32 10.76 -25.45
C GLY A 103 23.77 9.44 -24.94
N ASN A 104 24.33 8.32 -25.40
CA ASN A 104 24.03 7.00 -24.85
C ASN A 104 24.86 6.78 -23.59
N TYR A 105 24.20 6.46 -22.48
CA TYR A 105 24.83 6.15 -21.21
C TYR A 105 24.21 4.88 -20.63
N THR A 106 25.05 4.04 -20.02
CA THR A 106 24.64 2.83 -19.31
C THR A 106 25.04 2.99 -17.84
N ASP A 107 24.07 2.97 -16.94
CA ASP A 107 24.34 2.83 -15.50
C ASP A 107 24.47 1.36 -15.14
N SER A 108 25.39 1.02 -14.23
CA SER A 108 25.65 -0.35 -13.80
C SER A 108 25.63 -0.45 -12.28
N LEU A 109 24.64 -1.17 -11.76
CA LEU A 109 24.45 -1.43 -10.35
C LEU A 109 25.06 -2.80 -10.01
N ALA A 110 26.22 -2.79 -9.35
CA ALA A 110 26.88 -4.01 -8.92
C ALA A 110 26.10 -4.72 -7.80
N ASN A 111 25.98 -6.05 -7.89
CA ASN A 111 25.28 -6.89 -6.91
C ASN A 111 23.85 -6.41 -6.57
N CYS A 112 23.15 -5.84 -7.54
CA CYS A 112 21.80 -5.30 -7.38
C CYS A 112 20.78 -6.32 -6.84
N VAL A 113 21.00 -7.62 -7.11
CA VAL A 113 20.17 -8.74 -6.67
C VAL A 113 21.06 -9.83 -6.11
N ARG A 114 20.61 -10.49 -5.03
CA ARG A 114 21.19 -11.73 -4.52
C ARG A 114 20.13 -12.74 -4.11
N SER A 115 20.44 -14.03 -4.23
CA SER A 115 19.57 -15.12 -3.80
C SER A 115 20.24 -15.96 -2.71
N LEU A 116 19.47 -16.27 -1.67
CA LEU A 116 19.84 -17.01 -0.46
C LEU A 116 18.77 -18.08 -0.19
N SER A 117 19.10 -19.15 0.56
CA SER A 117 18.09 -20.15 0.91
C SER A 117 17.08 -19.57 1.91
N ASN A 118 17.56 -18.97 3.00
CA ASN A 118 16.72 -18.42 4.07
C ASN A 118 17.42 -17.27 4.81
N SER A 119 16.72 -16.63 5.74
CA SER A 119 17.18 -15.45 6.48
C SER A 119 18.34 -15.70 7.45
N THR A 120 18.63 -16.96 7.80
CA THR A 120 19.80 -17.30 8.64
C THR A 120 21.09 -17.34 7.85
N GLN A 121 21.01 -17.48 6.52
CA GLN A 121 22.17 -17.41 5.64
C GLN A 121 22.50 -15.95 5.30
N THR A 122 23.77 -15.58 5.46
CA THR A 122 24.25 -14.21 5.17
C THR A 122 25.17 -14.15 3.95
N GLN A 123 25.60 -15.30 3.43
CA GLN A 123 26.50 -15.42 2.29
C GLN A 123 25.80 -16.06 1.10
N ALA A 124 26.01 -15.49 -0.09
CA ALA A 124 25.47 -16.03 -1.33
C ALA A 124 26.17 -17.33 -1.76
N LEU A 125 25.42 -18.24 -2.36
CA LEU A 125 25.89 -19.55 -2.82
C LEU A 125 27.09 -19.38 -3.79
N PRO A 126 28.26 -19.99 -3.53
CA PRO A 126 29.40 -19.93 -4.44
C PRO A 126 29.13 -20.76 -5.70
N ARG A 127 29.71 -20.32 -6.81
CA ARG A 127 29.75 -21.10 -8.06
C ARG A 127 30.52 -22.40 -7.85
N LYS A 128 30.11 -23.49 -8.51
CA LYS A 128 30.82 -24.77 -8.46
C LYS A 128 32.23 -24.64 -9.05
N SER A 129 33.12 -25.56 -8.67
CA SER A 129 34.50 -25.63 -9.18
C SER A 129 34.58 -25.85 -10.70
N ASP A 130 33.55 -26.48 -11.28
CA ASP A 130 33.37 -26.64 -12.73
C ASP A 130 32.87 -25.37 -13.44
N ARG A 131 32.75 -24.24 -12.73
CA ARG A 131 32.26 -22.93 -13.20
C ARG A 131 30.76 -22.88 -13.53
N THR A 132 29.98 -23.88 -13.18
CA THR A 132 28.52 -23.92 -13.41
C THR A 132 27.72 -23.56 -12.14
N TYR A 133 26.41 -23.35 -12.32
CA TYR A 133 25.41 -23.31 -11.25
C TYR A 133 24.45 -24.50 -11.33
N ILE A 134 24.90 -25.64 -11.87
CA ILE A 134 24.05 -26.81 -12.06
C ILE A 134 23.99 -27.61 -10.76
N PHE A 135 22.88 -27.54 -10.03
CA PHE A 135 22.61 -28.32 -8.81
C PHE A 135 21.45 -29.29 -9.04
N ASP A 136 21.37 -30.35 -8.23
CA ASP A 136 20.31 -31.36 -8.37
C ASP A 136 18.92 -30.74 -8.14
N VAL A 137 17.97 -31.08 -9.02
CA VAL A 137 16.60 -30.55 -8.93
C VAL A 137 15.99 -30.89 -7.58
N GLY A 138 15.41 -29.89 -6.93
CA GLY A 138 14.72 -30.04 -5.65
C GLY A 138 15.59 -29.74 -4.42
N THR A 139 16.89 -29.48 -4.58
CA THR A 139 17.74 -29.06 -3.46
C THR A 139 17.61 -27.56 -3.15
N PRO A 140 17.97 -27.11 -1.93
CA PRO A 140 18.04 -25.69 -1.59
C PRO A 140 18.89 -24.85 -2.55
N GLU A 141 19.99 -25.39 -3.06
CA GLU A 141 20.86 -24.71 -4.03
C GLU A 141 20.17 -24.51 -5.37
N PHE A 142 19.44 -25.54 -5.84
CA PHE A 142 18.66 -25.45 -7.07
C PHE A 142 17.60 -24.36 -7.00
N TYR A 143 16.85 -24.29 -5.89
CA TYR A 143 15.82 -23.27 -5.71
C TYR A 143 16.38 -21.84 -5.65
N GLN A 144 17.55 -21.65 -5.05
CA GLN A 144 18.23 -20.36 -5.05
C GLN A 144 18.60 -19.93 -6.48
N VAL A 145 19.14 -20.85 -7.27
CA VAL A 145 19.51 -20.62 -8.68
C VAL A 145 18.28 -20.31 -9.52
N ASN A 146 17.18 -21.06 -9.33
CA ASN A 146 15.91 -20.82 -9.99
C ASN A 146 15.37 -19.41 -9.67
N ALA A 147 15.35 -19.04 -8.39
CA ALA A 147 14.92 -17.71 -7.95
C ALA A 147 15.74 -16.60 -8.64
N LEU A 148 17.07 -16.70 -8.64
CA LEU A 148 17.92 -15.67 -9.24
C LEU A 148 17.67 -15.54 -10.74
N TYR A 149 17.49 -16.64 -11.47
CA TYR A 149 17.20 -16.59 -12.91
C TYR A 149 15.93 -15.79 -13.21
N HIS A 150 14.81 -16.12 -12.57
CA HIS A 150 13.54 -15.43 -12.83
C HIS A 150 13.57 -13.98 -12.34
N ILE A 151 14.23 -13.70 -11.23
CA ILE A 151 14.40 -12.32 -10.75
C ILE A 151 15.24 -11.51 -11.75
N ASN A 152 16.31 -12.08 -12.31
CA ASN A 152 17.11 -11.43 -13.34
C ASN A 152 16.30 -11.16 -14.60
N LEU A 153 15.49 -12.13 -15.04
CA LEU A 153 14.61 -11.97 -16.20
C LEU A 153 13.61 -10.83 -16.00
N GLY A 154 12.92 -10.80 -14.85
CA GLY A 154 11.96 -9.73 -14.55
C GLY A 154 12.62 -8.36 -14.35
N THR A 155 13.78 -8.32 -13.68
CA THR A 155 14.56 -7.09 -13.47
C THR A 155 15.05 -6.52 -14.81
N LYS A 156 15.51 -7.38 -15.73
CA LYS A 156 15.88 -6.96 -17.08
C LYS A 156 14.69 -6.39 -17.83
N ALA A 157 13.55 -7.10 -17.84
CA ALA A 157 12.34 -6.63 -18.51
C ALA A 157 11.86 -5.28 -17.96
N PHE A 158 11.97 -5.07 -16.65
CA PHE A 158 11.68 -3.79 -16.01
C PHE A 158 12.60 -2.68 -16.49
N PHE A 159 13.93 -2.88 -16.46
CA PHE A 159 14.86 -1.84 -16.89
C PHE A 159 14.75 -1.52 -18.38
N ASP A 160 14.57 -2.52 -19.23
CA ASP A 160 14.33 -2.28 -20.66
C ASP A 160 13.09 -1.38 -20.87
N LYS A 161 12.00 -1.62 -20.12
CA LYS A 161 10.75 -0.86 -20.21
C LYS A 161 10.86 0.53 -19.56
N LEU A 162 11.60 0.66 -18.47
CA LEU A 162 11.87 1.95 -17.85
C LEU A 162 12.80 2.80 -18.74
N SER A 163 13.80 2.21 -19.38
CA SER A 163 14.61 2.83 -20.42
C SER A 163 13.75 3.31 -21.58
N PHE A 164 12.83 2.47 -22.07
CA PHE A 164 11.85 2.88 -23.08
C PHE A 164 11.01 4.08 -22.60
N ALA A 165 10.47 4.03 -21.38
CA ALA A 165 9.66 5.10 -20.81
C ALA A 165 10.44 6.42 -20.75
N TYR A 166 11.61 6.40 -20.12
CA TYR A 166 12.52 7.54 -20.00
C TYR A 166 12.88 8.12 -21.37
N ASN A 167 13.37 7.30 -22.30
CA ASN A 167 13.80 7.76 -23.61
C ASN A 167 12.64 8.36 -24.41
N THR A 168 11.45 7.76 -24.30
CA THR A 168 10.25 8.22 -25.02
C THR A 168 9.81 9.58 -24.51
N ILE A 169 9.59 9.75 -23.20
CA ILE A 169 9.08 11.02 -22.66
C ILE A 169 10.12 12.14 -22.76
N HIS A 170 11.41 11.85 -22.62
CA HIS A 170 12.45 12.88 -22.67
C HIS A 170 12.81 13.26 -24.11
N ALA A 171 12.43 12.46 -25.11
CA ALA A 171 12.45 12.85 -26.52
C ALA A 171 11.28 13.79 -26.89
N LEU A 172 10.22 13.87 -26.08
CA LEU A 172 9.11 14.80 -26.31
C LEU A 172 9.50 16.24 -25.96
N SER A 173 8.73 17.19 -26.51
CA SER A 173 8.87 18.63 -26.26
C SER A 173 9.08 18.96 -24.77
N ALA A 174 9.94 19.94 -24.49
CA ALA A 174 10.18 20.45 -23.15
C ALA A 174 8.90 20.97 -22.47
N GLY A 175 7.90 21.41 -23.25
CA GLY A 175 6.62 21.91 -22.73
C GLY A 175 5.66 20.83 -22.23
N ILE A 176 6.01 19.55 -22.29
CA ILE A 176 5.21 18.46 -21.74
C ILE A 176 5.78 18.16 -20.34
N PRO A 177 5.02 18.36 -19.23
CA PRO A 177 5.51 18.08 -17.88
C PRO A 177 5.96 16.63 -17.75
N LYS A 178 6.90 16.25 -16.88
CA LYS A 178 7.37 14.84 -16.74
C LYS A 178 7.59 14.50 -15.28
N SER A 179 7.13 13.33 -14.85
CA SER A 179 7.29 12.87 -13.46
C SER A 179 8.51 11.97 -13.29
N ILE A 180 8.89 11.19 -14.30
CA ILE A 180 10.22 10.57 -14.29
C ILE A 180 11.27 11.68 -14.45
N PRO A 181 12.21 11.80 -13.50
CA PRO A 181 13.21 12.84 -13.48
C PRO A 181 14.29 12.58 -14.55
N GLN A 182 14.76 13.65 -15.19
CA GLN A 182 15.89 13.55 -16.14
C GLN A 182 17.17 13.01 -15.47
N TYR A 183 17.34 13.30 -14.18
CA TYR A 183 18.48 12.87 -13.37
C TYR A 183 18.28 11.47 -12.77
N LEU A 184 17.47 10.60 -13.38
CA LEU A 184 17.20 9.24 -12.88
C LEU A 184 18.47 8.46 -12.51
N LYS A 185 19.57 8.64 -13.28
CA LYS A 185 20.88 8.04 -12.97
C LYS A 185 21.48 8.50 -11.62
N ASP A 186 21.21 9.76 -11.24
CA ASP A 186 21.70 10.38 -10.01
C ASP A 186 20.65 10.25 -8.90
N SER A 187 19.56 9.51 -9.15
CA SER A 187 18.53 9.24 -8.16
C SER A 187 19.07 8.26 -7.13
N ASP A 188 19.30 8.81 -5.94
CA ASP A 188 19.93 8.08 -4.85
C ASP A 188 18.97 7.20 -4.06
N MET A 189 17.70 7.15 -4.47
CA MET A 189 16.67 6.29 -3.89
C MET A 189 16.06 5.32 -4.92
N PHE A 190 16.56 5.32 -6.16
CA PHE A 190 16.09 4.47 -7.25
C PHE A 190 16.15 2.97 -6.91
N TRP A 191 17.35 2.40 -6.71
CA TRP A 191 17.50 0.95 -6.47
C TRP A 191 17.77 0.62 -5.00
N PHE A 192 16.72 0.61 -4.18
CA PHE A 192 16.69 0.25 -2.75
C PHE A 192 17.78 0.86 -1.83
N LYS A 193 18.58 1.80 -2.33
CA LYS A 193 19.61 2.51 -1.58
C LYS A 193 19.05 2.98 -0.24
N SER A 194 19.79 2.63 0.81
CA SER A 194 19.37 2.75 2.19
C SER A 194 19.17 4.22 2.62
N VAL A 195 18.14 4.45 3.44
CA VAL A 195 17.95 5.72 4.15
C VAL A 195 18.30 5.48 5.61
N THR A 196 19.40 6.08 6.08
CA THR A 196 19.76 6.09 7.50
C THR A 196 19.14 7.30 8.17
N ASN A 197 17.99 7.14 8.81
CA ASN A 197 17.47 8.11 9.78
C ASN A 197 17.56 7.54 11.22
N THR A 198 17.50 8.41 12.22
CA THR A 198 17.66 8.09 13.65
C THR A 198 16.60 7.15 14.21
N ASP A 199 15.46 6.99 13.52
CA ASP A 199 14.34 6.12 13.88
C ASP A 199 14.21 4.89 12.97
N SER A 200 14.95 4.82 11.85
CA SER A 200 14.75 3.84 10.78
C SER A 200 15.67 2.64 10.94
N LYS A 201 15.11 1.57 11.50
CA LYS A 201 15.57 0.19 11.25
C LYS A 201 15.18 -0.32 9.85
N GLN A 202 14.66 0.53 8.96
CA GLN A 202 13.72 0.10 7.91
C GLN A 202 14.28 -0.12 6.51
N PHE A 203 15.52 0.23 6.15
CA PHE A 203 16.08 -0.21 4.86
C PHE A 203 17.57 -0.41 5.03
N LYS A 204 18.00 -1.67 5.16
CA LYS A 204 19.39 -2.01 5.52
C LYS A 204 20.30 -2.37 4.34
N ASN A 205 19.75 -2.47 3.12
CA ASN A 205 20.44 -3.09 2.00
C ASN A 205 20.31 -2.25 0.72
N ASP A 206 21.41 -2.00 0.02
CA ASP A 206 21.41 -1.36 -1.32
C ASP A 206 21.14 -2.37 -2.45
N PHE A 207 20.55 -3.52 -2.13
CA PHE A 207 20.28 -4.64 -3.03
C PHE A 207 18.99 -5.35 -2.65
N LEU A 208 18.34 -5.99 -3.63
CA LEU A 208 17.20 -6.87 -3.42
C LEU A 208 17.70 -8.27 -3.01
N THR A 209 17.19 -8.80 -1.90
CA THR A 209 17.51 -10.17 -1.46
C THR A 209 16.32 -11.09 -1.66
N SER A 210 16.49 -12.23 -2.32
CA SER A 210 15.49 -13.30 -2.33
C SER A 210 15.86 -14.45 -1.40
N TYR A 211 14.87 -14.95 -0.67
CA TYR A 211 14.93 -16.18 0.10
C TYR A 211 14.09 -17.24 -0.60
N SER A 212 14.73 -18.25 -1.17
CA SER A 212 14.02 -19.31 -1.91
C SER A 212 13.21 -20.26 -1.01
N GLN A 213 13.51 -20.30 0.29
CA GLN A 213 12.88 -21.16 1.30
C GLN A 213 12.82 -20.43 2.65
N CYS A 214 12.00 -19.39 2.75
CA CYS A 214 11.83 -18.69 4.02
C CYS A 214 10.84 -19.39 4.95
N HIS A 215 10.87 -19.02 6.24
CA HIS A 215 9.92 -19.50 7.25
C HIS A 215 8.58 -18.75 7.15
N LEU A 216 7.87 -18.97 6.05
CA LEU A 216 6.54 -18.44 5.79
C LEU A 216 5.67 -19.58 5.27
N ASP A 217 4.55 -19.82 5.94
CA ASP A 217 3.66 -20.93 5.63
C ASP A 217 2.51 -20.49 4.71
N ASP A 218 2.33 -21.23 3.62
CA ASP A 218 1.30 -21.05 2.60
C ASP A 218 1.30 -19.65 1.98
N ASN A 219 2.48 -19.02 1.86
CA ASN A 219 2.57 -17.72 1.21
C ASN A 219 3.95 -17.40 0.63
N ALA A 220 3.97 -16.38 -0.24
CA ALA A 220 5.15 -15.63 -0.62
C ALA A 220 4.96 -14.15 -0.23
N SER A 221 6.05 -13.37 -0.19
CA SER A 221 5.92 -11.93 0.10
C SER A 221 7.13 -11.12 -0.34
N PHE A 222 6.88 -9.85 -0.63
CA PHE A 222 7.86 -8.77 -0.58
C PHE A 222 7.73 -7.99 0.74
N SER A 223 8.87 -7.75 1.39
CA SER A 223 8.98 -6.79 2.49
C SER A 223 9.81 -5.59 2.06
N PRO A 224 9.23 -4.37 2.04
CA PRO A 224 10.00 -3.16 1.77
C PRO A 224 11.03 -2.91 2.87
N ALA A 225 10.79 -3.31 4.13
CA ALA A 225 11.73 -3.04 5.22
C ALA A 225 13.11 -3.72 5.05
N GLY A 226 13.14 -4.85 4.32
CA GLY A 226 14.29 -5.72 4.13
C GLY A 226 14.99 -5.59 2.78
N PRO A 227 14.51 -4.71 1.89
CA PRO A 227 14.00 -5.11 0.55
C PRO A 227 14.21 -6.61 0.26
N THR A 228 13.26 -7.44 0.70
CA THR A 228 13.40 -8.89 0.62
C THR A 228 12.19 -9.57 -0.01
N LEU A 229 12.45 -10.50 -0.93
CA LEU A 229 11.48 -11.49 -1.42
C LEU A 229 11.60 -12.75 -0.58
N CYS A 230 10.47 -13.32 -0.16
CA CYS A 230 10.38 -14.49 0.68
C CYS A 230 9.44 -15.49 0.03
N PHE A 231 9.99 -16.62 -0.41
CA PHE A 231 9.22 -17.72 -0.98
C PHE A 231 9.09 -18.83 0.06
N GLY A 232 7.90 -18.93 0.64
CA GLY A 232 7.57 -19.85 1.72
C GLY A 232 7.38 -21.30 1.28
N GLY A 233 7.07 -22.15 2.25
CA GLY A 233 6.65 -23.53 2.04
C GLY A 233 5.14 -23.69 2.18
N SER A 234 4.63 -24.88 1.91
CA SER A 234 3.25 -25.25 2.27
C SER A 234 3.21 -25.90 3.66
N ALA A 235 2.25 -25.50 4.49
CA ALA A 235 1.99 -26.14 5.78
C ALA A 235 1.40 -27.55 5.62
N THR A 236 0.84 -27.86 4.45
CA THR A 236 0.08 -29.10 4.19
C THR A 236 0.73 -30.04 3.18
N HIS A 237 1.70 -29.55 2.40
CA HIS A 237 2.34 -30.27 1.31
C HIS A 237 3.86 -30.31 1.50
N THR A 238 4.41 -31.50 1.71
CA THR A 238 5.86 -31.70 1.82
C THR A 238 6.55 -31.41 0.48
N ASN A 239 7.73 -30.79 0.52
CA ASN A 239 8.54 -30.44 -0.66
C ASN A 239 7.87 -29.43 -1.63
N PHE A 240 6.83 -28.74 -1.19
CA PHE A 240 6.20 -27.65 -1.93
C PHE A 240 6.74 -26.31 -1.46
N TYR A 241 7.19 -25.48 -2.40
CA TYR A 241 7.67 -24.12 -2.16
C TYR A 241 7.18 -23.18 -3.24
N PHE A 242 6.84 -21.94 -2.89
CA PHE A 242 6.34 -20.95 -3.85
C PHE A 242 7.36 -20.60 -4.95
N VAL A 243 8.66 -20.77 -4.68
CA VAL A 243 9.74 -20.58 -5.66
C VAL A 243 9.71 -21.58 -6.83
N GLN A 244 8.88 -22.62 -6.74
CA GLN A 244 8.67 -23.60 -7.81
C GLN A 244 7.73 -23.08 -8.91
N ASP A 245 6.99 -21.99 -8.65
CA ASP A 245 6.12 -21.34 -9.62
C ASP A 245 6.71 -19.97 -10.02
N PRO A 246 7.29 -19.85 -11.23
CA PRO A 246 7.86 -18.59 -11.70
C PRO A 246 6.90 -17.41 -11.67
N THR A 247 5.59 -17.64 -11.78
CA THR A 247 4.62 -16.55 -11.78
C THR A 247 4.52 -15.86 -10.44
N VAL A 248 4.66 -16.61 -9.35
CA VAL A 248 4.73 -16.07 -7.99
C VAL A 248 6.02 -15.25 -7.83
N ILE A 249 7.14 -15.71 -8.38
CA ILE A 249 8.40 -14.94 -8.36
C ILE A 249 8.22 -13.58 -9.05
N TYR A 250 7.56 -13.55 -10.21
CA TYR A 250 7.31 -12.30 -10.94
C TYR A 250 6.37 -11.35 -10.20
N HIS A 251 5.33 -11.87 -9.58
CA HIS A 251 4.40 -11.08 -8.75
C HIS A 251 5.12 -10.45 -7.55
N GLU A 252 5.87 -11.23 -6.77
CA GLU A 252 6.59 -10.67 -5.62
C GLU A 252 7.68 -9.67 -6.03
N LEU A 253 8.39 -9.94 -7.13
CA LEU A 253 9.34 -9.00 -7.71
C LEU A 253 8.64 -7.69 -8.09
N ALA A 254 7.43 -7.76 -8.66
CA ALA A 254 6.70 -6.59 -9.11
C ALA A 254 6.37 -5.63 -7.97
N HIS A 255 6.03 -6.11 -6.76
CA HIS A 255 5.90 -5.23 -5.59
C HIS A 255 7.19 -4.45 -5.29
N ALA A 256 8.34 -5.11 -5.42
CA ALA A 256 9.64 -4.45 -5.26
C ALA A 256 9.85 -3.37 -6.33
N LEU A 257 9.46 -3.64 -7.59
CA LEU A 257 9.56 -2.71 -8.71
C LEU A 257 8.56 -1.54 -8.61
N VAL A 258 7.37 -1.76 -8.06
CA VAL A 258 6.43 -0.69 -7.69
C VAL A 258 7.06 0.22 -6.65
N SER A 259 7.70 -0.35 -5.62
CA SER A 259 8.44 0.44 -4.62
C SER A 259 9.57 1.26 -5.24
N VAL A 260 10.27 0.74 -6.26
CA VAL A 260 11.25 1.50 -7.04
C VAL A 260 10.59 2.69 -7.75
N MET A 261 9.52 2.46 -8.52
CA MET A 261 8.82 3.53 -9.26
C MET A 261 8.27 4.63 -8.35
N MET A 262 7.72 4.26 -7.18
CA MET A 262 7.23 5.20 -6.16
C MET A 262 8.33 6.07 -5.54
N ASN A 263 9.62 5.71 -5.67
CA ASN A 263 10.72 6.39 -4.98
C ASN A 263 11.78 6.99 -5.91
N ILE A 264 11.58 6.92 -7.22
CA ILE A 264 12.49 7.49 -8.22
C ILE A 264 12.77 8.99 -7.97
N ARG A 265 11.79 9.73 -7.44
CA ARG A 265 11.92 11.18 -7.20
C ARG A 265 12.48 11.52 -5.82
N ASN A 266 12.48 10.59 -4.86
CA ASN A 266 12.63 10.93 -3.44
C ASN A 266 14.08 11.20 -2.98
N GLY A 267 15.06 11.10 -3.88
CA GLY A 267 16.42 11.48 -3.55
C GLY A 267 17.31 11.71 -4.76
N THR A 268 18.26 12.63 -4.60
CA THR A 268 19.41 12.90 -5.47
C THR A 268 20.69 12.71 -4.67
N ALA A 269 21.84 12.78 -5.33
CA ALA A 269 23.14 12.81 -4.66
C ALA A 269 23.26 13.90 -3.56
N ASN A 270 22.53 15.01 -3.68
CA ASN A 270 22.68 16.18 -2.81
C ASN A 270 21.52 16.38 -1.82
N GLN A 271 20.37 15.76 -2.05
CA GLN A 271 19.17 15.92 -1.23
C GLN A 271 18.34 14.64 -1.27
N LYS A 272 18.03 14.06 -0.11
CA LYS A 272 17.19 12.86 0.02
C LYS A 272 16.09 13.10 1.04
N HIS A 273 14.90 12.61 0.75
CA HIS A 273 13.82 12.57 1.72
C HIS A 273 14.14 11.50 2.79
N PRO A 274 13.87 11.76 4.09
CA PRO A 274 14.21 10.83 5.17
C PRO A 274 13.32 9.57 5.23
N LEU A 275 12.30 9.49 4.37
CA LEU A 275 11.34 8.39 4.29
C LEU A 275 11.17 7.95 2.84
N ARG A 276 10.79 6.68 2.65
CA ARG A 276 10.38 6.11 1.36
C ARG A 276 8.86 6.07 1.26
N SER A 277 8.32 6.30 0.07
CA SER A 277 6.90 6.13 -0.20
C SER A 277 6.59 4.67 -0.54
N ASN A 278 5.40 4.22 -0.19
CA ASN A 278 4.88 2.89 -0.51
C ASN A 278 3.47 2.99 -1.10
N LEU A 279 3.12 2.00 -1.92
CA LEU A 279 1.77 1.88 -2.46
C LEU A 279 0.99 0.88 -1.61
N GLY A 280 0.07 1.40 -0.80
CA GLY A 280 -0.80 0.62 0.09
C GLY A 280 -0.38 0.60 1.56
N GLY A 281 -1.35 0.22 2.38
CA GLY A 281 -1.35 0.12 3.84
C GLY A 281 -1.22 -1.33 4.34
N TYR A 282 -1.50 -1.52 5.62
CA TYR A 282 -1.69 -2.85 6.20
C TYR A 282 -3.17 -3.26 6.15
N GLY A 283 -3.43 -4.49 5.70
CA GLY A 283 -4.79 -4.99 5.48
C GLY A 283 -5.39 -4.49 4.17
N TYR A 284 -6.72 -4.44 4.09
CA TYR A 284 -7.42 -3.91 2.93
C TYR A 284 -7.27 -2.39 2.83
N ASP A 285 -6.71 -1.95 1.72
CA ASP A 285 -6.92 -0.61 1.18
C ASP A 285 -6.82 -0.63 -0.36
N GLU A 286 -7.25 0.46 -0.99
CA GLU A 286 -7.19 0.53 -2.45
C GLU A 286 -5.77 0.73 -2.98
N GLY A 287 -4.86 1.32 -2.20
CA GLY A 287 -3.44 1.40 -2.54
C GLY A 287 -2.81 0.00 -2.65
N GLY A 288 -3.05 -0.86 -1.67
CA GLY A 288 -2.61 -2.25 -1.68
C GLY A 288 -3.26 -3.02 -2.82
N SER A 289 -4.56 -2.83 -3.05
CA SER A 289 -5.25 -3.46 -4.18
C SER A 289 -4.68 -3.02 -5.55
N LEU A 290 -4.32 -1.75 -5.72
CA LEU A 290 -3.57 -1.26 -6.88
C LEU A 290 -2.23 -1.99 -7.03
N ASN A 291 -1.50 -2.16 -5.94
CA ASN A 291 -0.21 -2.84 -5.91
C ASN A 291 -0.33 -4.31 -6.34
N GLU A 292 -1.32 -5.03 -5.81
CA GLU A 292 -1.62 -6.43 -6.18
C GLU A 292 -1.95 -6.59 -7.67
N GLY A 293 -2.83 -5.73 -8.20
CA GLY A 293 -3.22 -5.82 -9.61
C GLY A 293 -2.09 -5.43 -10.58
N ILE A 294 -1.23 -4.47 -10.19
CA ILE A 294 0.00 -4.17 -10.94
C ILE A 294 0.95 -5.37 -10.88
N ALA A 295 1.07 -6.03 -9.73
CA ALA A 295 1.94 -7.19 -9.54
C ALA A 295 1.52 -8.39 -10.41
N ASP A 296 0.22 -8.69 -10.46
CA ASP A 296 -0.34 -9.69 -11.38
C ASP A 296 -0.04 -9.31 -12.84
N TYR A 297 -0.27 -8.05 -13.22
CA TYR A 297 0.01 -7.56 -14.57
C TYR A 297 1.49 -7.71 -14.97
N PHE A 298 2.43 -7.53 -14.05
CA PHE A 298 3.86 -7.77 -14.31
C PHE A 298 4.17 -9.23 -14.65
N SER A 299 3.46 -10.18 -14.06
CA SER A 299 3.55 -11.59 -14.47
C SER A 299 3.18 -11.74 -15.95
N PHE A 300 2.06 -11.12 -16.38
CA PHE A 300 1.64 -11.08 -17.79
C PHE A 300 2.66 -10.37 -18.69
N VAL A 301 3.33 -9.31 -18.22
CA VAL A 301 4.38 -8.64 -18.98
C VAL A 301 5.50 -9.63 -19.36
N ILE A 302 5.90 -10.51 -18.43
CA ILE A 302 7.03 -11.41 -18.61
C ILE A 302 6.62 -12.70 -19.34
N ASN A 303 5.53 -13.34 -18.93
CA ASN A 303 5.13 -14.66 -19.43
C ASN A 303 3.99 -14.64 -20.47
N LYS A 304 3.33 -13.50 -20.70
CA LYS A 304 2.23 -13.29 -21.66
C LYS A 304 0.91 -14.01 -21.33
N ARG A 305 0.77 -14.55 -20.11
CA ARG A 305 -0.39 -15.33 -19.70
C ARG A 305 -1.33 -14.47 -18.87
N THR A 306 -2.63 -14.64 -19.10
CA THR A 306 -3.68 -13.88 -18.42
C THR A 306 -4.22 -14.58 -17.18
N HIS A 307 -3.49 -15.56 -16.63
CA HIS A 307 -3.81 -16.23 -15.37
C HIS A 307 -2.55 -16.29 -14.52
N PHE A 308 -2.67 -15.81 -13.29
CA PHE A 308 -1.62 -15.80 -12.29
C PHE A 308 -1.74 -16.99 -11.32
N GLY A 309 -0.60 -17.64 -11.05
CA GLY A 309 -0.45 -18.59 -9.95
C GLY A 309 -1.24 -19.89 -10.11
N GLU A 310 -1.48 -20.38 -11.32
CA GLU A 310 -2.37 -21.54 -11.58
C GLU A 310 -1.94 -22.80 -10.82
N TRP A 311 -0.63 -22.98 -10.60
CA TRP A 311 -0.11 -24.14 -9.90
C TRP A 311 0.01 -23.89 -8.40
N ALA A 312 0.90 -22.99 -7.97
CA ALA A 312 1.21 -22.84 -6.55
C ALA A 312 0.00 -22.35 -5.74
N LEU A 313 -0.68 -21.32 -6.25
CA LEU A 313 -1.85 -20.74 -5.59
C LEU A 313 -3.14 -21.44 -5.99
N GLY A 314 -3.32 -21.76 -7.27
CA GLY A 314 -4.55 -22.36 -7.80
C GLY A 314 -4.77 -23.79 -7.33
N ARG A 315 -3.75 -24.66 -7.44
CA ARG A 315 -3.87 -26.07 -7.00
C ARG A 315 -3.48 -26.28 -5.55
N GLY A 316 -2.54 -25.49 -5.04
CA GLY A 316 -2.11 -25.53 -3.64
C GLY A 316 -3.17 -25.00 -2.67
N LEU A 317 -3.78 -23.86 -3.01
CA LEU A 317 -4.55 -23.04 -2.06
C LEU A 317 -5.92 -22.55 -2.58
N ASN A 318 -6.29 -22.81 -3.84
CA ASN A 318 -7.45 -22.21 -4.52
C ASN A 318 -7.44 -20.66 -4.49
N GLN A 319 -6.28 -20.08 -4.81
CA GLN A 319 -6.03 -18.63 -4.77
C GLN A 319 -5.47 -18.07 -6.08
N SER A 320 -5.54 -18.84 -7.17
CA SER A 320 -5.13 -18.32 -8.49
C SER A 320 -6.08 -17.22 -8.96
N ARG A 321 -5.57 -16.29 -9.77
CA ARG A 321 -6.34 -15.12 -10.20
C ARG A 321 -6.28 -14.93 -11.72
N PRO A 322 -7.42 -14.78 -12.40
CA PRO A 322 -7.48 -14.35 -13.79
C PRO A 322 -7.12 -12.86 -13.90
N MET A 323 -6.65 -12.47 -15.08
CA MET A 323 -6.40 -11.08 -15.50
C MET A 323 -7.19 -10.74 -16.78
N SER A 324 -8.16 -11.58 -17.14
CA SER A 324 -9.03 -11.43 -18.30
C SER A 324 -10.37 -12.08 -17.97
N GLU A 325 -11.44 -11.40 -18.34
CA GLU A 325 -12.83 -11.84 -18.14
C GLU A 325 -13.15 -13.09 -18.96
N SER A 326 -12.33 -13.43 -19.95
CA SER A 326 -12.47 -14.65 -20.76
C SER A 326 -11.97 -15.91 -20.07
N ASP A 327 -11.36 -15.80 -18.90
CA ASP A 327 -10.88 -16.96 -18.16
C ASP A 327 -12.03 -17.85 -17.67
N ALA A 328 -11.86 -19.15 -17.81
CA ALA A 328 -12.88 -20.14 -17.47
C ALA A 328 -13.13 -20.29 -15.96
N ILE A 329 -12.29 -19.71 -15.11
CA ILE A 329 -12.51 -19.68 -13.66
C ILE A 329 -13.66 -18.75 -13.25
N HIS A 330 -14.03 -17.80 -14.11
CA HIS A 330 -15.16 -16.93 -13.85
C HIS A 330 -16.50 -17.67 -13.89
N ILE A 331 -17.48 -17.10 -13.19
CA ILE A 331 -18.88 -17.52 -13.30
C ILE A 331 -19.43 -17.14 -14.68
N THR A 332 -20.48 -17.83 -15.11
CA THR A 332 -21.18 -17.51 -16.37
C THR A 332 -21.69 -16.07 -16.37
N GLY A 333 -21.49 -15.37 -17.51
CA GLY A 333 -21.94 -13.99 -17.71
C GLY A 333 -20.86 -12.93 -17.55
N VAL A 334 -19.67 -13.31 -17.07
CA VAL A 334 -18.47 -12.46 -17.11
C VAL A 334 -17.78 -12.64 -18.45
N GLU A 335 -17.61 -11.55 -19.21
CA GLU A 335 -17.10 -11.57 -20.58
C GLU A 335 -16.33 -10.27 -20.91
N GLU A 336 -15.48 -10.29 -21.95
CA GLU A 336 -14.69 -9.12 -22.37
C GLU A 336 -15.52 -8.00 -23.09
N THR A 337 -16.84 -8.05 -22.99
CA THR A 337 -17.76 -7.05 -23.57
C THR A 337 -17.96 -5.87 -22.61
N SER A 338 -18.35 -4.70 -23.13
CA SER A 338 -18.62 -3.52 -22.30
C SER A 338 -19.67 -3.83 -21.24
N GLU A 339 -20.69 -4.62 -21.54
CA GLU A 339 -21.75 -5.01 -20.61
C GLU A 339 -21.34 -6.15 -19.67
N GLY A 340 -20.54 -7.12 -20.14
CA GLY A 340 -20.16 -8.34 -19.42
C GLY A 340 -18.97 -8.17 -18.47
N ARG A 341 -18.20 -7.08 -18.58
CA ARG A 341 -17.10 -6.79 -17.65
C ARG A 341 -17.64 -6.54 -16.25
N LEU A 342 -17.04 -7.22 -15.27
CA LEU A 342 -17.13 -6.83 -13.87
C LEU A 342 -16.61 -5.39 -13.73
N SER A 343 -17.14 -4.65 -12.77
CA SER A 343 -16.82 -3.23 -12.59
C SER A 343 -16.61 -2.88 -11.13
N TYR A 344 -16.03 -1.71 -10.87
CA TYR A 344 -16.07 -1.09 -9.56
C TYR A 344 -17.52 -0.66 -9.25
N PRO A 345 -18.07 -0.99 -8.06
CA PRO A 345 -17.42 -1.61 -6.90
C PRO A 345 -17.63 -3.13 -6.77
N GLN A 346 -18.20 -3.81 -7.77
CA GLN A 346 -18.47 -5.25 -7.73
C GLN A 346 -17.20 -6.09 -7.54
N TYR A 347 -16.08 -5.72 -8.18
CA TYR A 347 -14.79 -6.43 -8.02
C TYR A 347 -14.28 -6.51 -6.58
N LEU A 348 -14.67 -5.57 -5.72
CA LEU A 348 -14.01 -5.38 -4.42
C LEU A 348 -14.15 -6.56 -3.47
N LEU A 349 -15.17 -7.40 -3.65
CA LEU A 349 -15.41 -8.59 -2.84
C LEU A 349 -15.48 -9.88 -3.66
N TYR A 350 -15.15 -9.84 -4.96
CA TYR A 350 -15.33 -10.96 -5.88
C TYR A 350 -14.08 -11.84 -5.94
N ASP A 351 -14.16 -13.02 -5.35
CA ASP A 351 -13.18 -14.11 -5.55
C ASP A 351 -13.71 -15.09 -6.60
N PRO A 352 -13.06 -15.26 -7.76
CA PRO A 352 -13.49 -16.23 -8.76
C PRO A 352 -13.41 -17.69 -8.29
N ASN A 353 -12.58 -17.99 -7.28
CA ASN A 353 -12.47 -19.34 -6.70
C ASN A 353 -13.66 -19.66 -5.77
N PHE A 354 -14.26 -18.63 -5.17
CA PHE A 354 -15.40 -18.72 -4.24
C PHE A 354 -16.43 -17.61 -4.52
N PRO A 355 -17.09 -17.62 -5.69
CA PRO A 355 -17.87 -16.46 -6.17
C PRO A 355 -19.11 -16.14 -5.33
N ASP A 356 -19.57 -17.08 -4.51
CA ASP A 356 -20.72 -16.92 -3.61
C ASP A 356 -20.35 -16.39 -2.21
N ASP A 357 -19.06 -16.22 -1.90
CA ASP A 357 -18.57 -15.73 -0.60
C ASP A 357 -17.89 -14.36 -0.76
N PRO A 358 -18.46 -13.27 -0.19
CA PRO A 358 -17.82 -11.97 -0.28
C PRO A 358 -16.52 -11.95 0.52
N HIS A 359 -15.42 -11.62 -0.17
CA HIS A 359 -14.09 -11.61 0.43
C HIS A 359 -13.41 -10.24 0.30
N GLU A 360 -13.30 -9.51 1.42
CA GLU A 360 -12.60 -8.22 1.45
C GLU A 360 -11.09 -8.43 1.58
N ASP A 361 -10.39 -8.32 0.46
CA ASP A 361 -8.96 -8.55 0.37
C ASP A 361 -8.37 -7.83 -0.85
N VAL A 362 -7.12 -7.36 -0.69
CA VAL A 362 -6.42 -6.58 -1.71
C VAL A 362 -6.14 -7.37 -2.98
N HIS A 363 -5.92 -8.68 -2.89
CA HIS A 363 -5.58 -9.52 -4.04
C HIS A 363 -6.80 -9.66 -4.96
N TYR A 364 -8.00 -9.85 -4.39
CA TYR A 364 -9.21 -9.98 -5.19
C TYR A 364 -9.72 -8.64 -5.72
N ALA A 365 -9.71 -7.60 -4.87
CA ALA A 365 -10.06 -6.25 -5.31
C ALA A 365 -9.09 -5.77 -6.40
N GLY A 366 -7.79 -6.10 -6.29
CA GLY A 366 -6.75 -5.74 -7.25
C GLY A 366 -6.93 -6.34 -8.65
N GLN A 367 -7.74 -7.39 -8.80
CA GLN A 367 -8.05 -7.96 -10.12
C GLN A 367 -8.62 -6.92 -11.09
N ILE A 368 -9.39 -5.93 -10.61
CA ILE A 368 -9.91 -4.85 -11.47
C ILE A 368 -8.79 -4.12 -12.21
N VAL A 369 -7.64 -3.95 -11.56
CA VAL A 369 -6.48 -3.24 -12.11
C VAL A 369 -5.76 -4.13 -13.11
N SER A 370 -5.51 -5.40 -12.78
CA SER A 370 -4.85 -6.33 -13.71
C SER A 370 -5.67 -6.53 -14.98
N HIS A 371 -7.00 -6.67 -14.86
CA HIS A 371 -7.92 -6.77 -15.99
C HIS A 371 -7.90 -5.51 -16.85
N TYR A 372 -8.02 -4.32 -16.22
CA TYR A 372 -7.94 -3.04 -16.94
C TYR A 372 -6.61 -2.90 -17.70
N LEU A 373 -5.47 -3.23 -17.08
CA LEU A 373 -4.15 -3.10 -17.71
C LEU A 373 -3.96 -4.08 -18.88
N VAL A 374 -4.49 -5.31 -18.77
CA VAL A 374 -4.52 -6.28 -19.88
C VAL A 374 -5.43 -5.78 -21.02
N ALA A 375 -6.63 -5.30 -20.71
CA ALA A 375 -7.56 -4.76 -21.70
C ALA A 375 -7.01 -3.50 -22.39
N LEU A 376 -6.32 -2.63 -21.66
CA LEU A 376 -5.60 -1.48 -22.21
C LEU A 376 -4.46 -1.92 -23.13
N THR A 377 -3.70 -2.94 -22.74
CA THR A 377 -2.65 -3.52 -23.60
C THR A 377 -3.24 -4.03 -24.92
N LYS A 378 -4.38 -4.74 -24.88
CA LYS A 378 -5.10 -5.19 -26.07
C LYS A 378 -5.59 -4.01 -26.92
N SER A 379 -6.11 -2.95 -26.29
CA SER A 379 -6.57 -1.74 -26.97
C SER A 379 -5.42 -1.04 -27.70
N PHE A 380 -4.23 -0.93 -27.08
CA PHE A 380 -3.05 -0.40 -27.76
C PHE A 380 -2.59 -1.27 -28.92
N LYS A 381 -2.69 -2.59 -28.83
CA LYS A 381 -2.39 -3.47 -29.97
C LYS A 381 -3.29 -3.15 -31.17
N ASN A 382 -4.57 -2.95 -30.91
CA ASN A 382 -5.56 -2.71 -31.95
C ASN A 382 -5.49 -1.29 -32.54
N GLU A 383 -5.43 -0.26 -31.70
CA GLU A 383 -5.57 1.14 -32.13
C GLU A 383 -4.23 1.78 -32.54
N CYS A 384 -3.10 1.30 -32.01
CA CYS A 384 -1.78 1.93 -32.19
C CYS A 384 -0.94 1.33 -33.32
N ASN A 385 -1.55 0.58 -34.25
CA ASN A 385 -0.85 -0.13 -35.33
C ASN A 385 0.34 -0.98 -34.83
N ILE A 386 0.17 -1.62 -33.67
CA ILE A 386 1.18 -2.53 -33.11
C ILE A 386 0.85 -3.94 -33.60
N SER A 387 1.86 -4.67 -34.06
CA SER A 387 1.71 -6.07 -34.49
C SER A 387 0.98 -6.90 -33.42
N THR A 388 -0.08 -7.62 -33.80
CA THR A 388 -0.87 -8.44 -32.88
C THR A 388 -0.29 -9.83 -32.66
N GLU A 389 0.59 -10.32 -33.55
CA GLU A 389 0.99 -11.75 -33.62
C GLU A 389 2.46 -12.03 -33.28
N SER A 390 3.28 -11.03 -32.92
CA SER A 390 4.70 -11.23 -32.64
C SER A 390 5.11 -10.85 -31.20
N ASP A 391 6.20 -11.45 -30.71
CA ASP A 391 6.83 -11.10 -29.44
C ASP A 391 7.10 -9.59 -29.32
N GLY A 392 7.46 -8.94 -30.44
CA GLY A 392 7.64 -7.49 -30.49
C GLY A 392 6.36 -6.67 -30.30
N GLY A 393 5.19 -7.25 -30.63
CA GLY A 393 3.89 -6.62 -30.41
C GLY A 393 3.49 -6.55 -28.94
N HIS A 394 3.62 -7.67 -28.23
CA HIS A 394 3.43 -7.73 -26.78
C HIS A 394 4.41 -6.81 -26.05
N ASP A 395 5.69 -6.89 -26.42
CA ASP A 395 6.72 -6.09 -25.79
C ASP A 395 6.47 -4.58 -25.96
N LYS A 396 6.10 -4.13 -27.16
CA LYS A 396 5.81 -2.72 -27.44
C LYS A 396 4.56 -2.22 -26.70
N ALA A 397 3.45 -2.97 -26.74
CA ALA A 397 2.21 -2.56 -26.07
C ALA A 397 2.36 -2.53 -24.55
N THR A 398 3.02 -3.52 -23.96
CA THR A 398 3.33 -3.52 -22.52
C THR A 398 4.29 -2.41 -22.13
N SER A 399 5.20 -2.00 -23.02
CA SER A 399 6.09 -0.85 -22.78
C SER A 399 5.31 0.48 -22.71
N TYR A 400 4.21 0.64 -23.45
CA TYR A 400 3.33 1.82 -23.30
C TYR A 400 2.64 1.84 -21.95
N VAL A 401 2.11 0.70 -21.49
CA VAL A 401 1.50 0.60 -20.16
C VAL A 401 2.53 0.81 -19.06
N MET A 402 3.74 0.26 -19.19
CA MET A 402 4.82 0.46 -18.22
C MET A 402 5.30 1.91 -18.16
N LEU A 403 5.32 2.64 -19.28
CA LEU A 403 5.55 4.08 -19.29
C LEU A 403 4.50 4.81 -18.45
N LEU A 404 3.22 4.49 -18.63
CA LEU A 404 2.12 5.11 -17.88
C LEU A 404 2.19 4.78 -16.38
N LEU A 405 2.52 3.54 -16.03
CA LEU A 405 2.72 3.13 -14.64
C LEU A 405 3.89 3.86 -14.00
N ALA A 406 5.04 3.95 -14.68
CA ALA A 406 6.23 4.61 -14.17
C ALA A 406 6.01 6.11 -13.94
N GLU A 407 5.35 6.81 -14.88
CA GLU A 407 4.99 8.23 -14.71
C GLU A 407 3.98 8.42 -13.56
N THR A 408 2.94 7.59 -13.50
CA THR A 408 1.87 7.71 -12.50
C THR A 408 2.38 7.44 -11.09
N LEU A 409 3.16 6.36 -10.90
CA LEU A 409 3.73 6.00 -9.60
C LEU A 409 4.84 6.96 -9.17
N SER A 410 5.62 7.51 -10.11
CA SER A 410 6.59 8.56 -9.81
C SER A 410 5.91 9.83 -9.29
N GLU A 411 4.76 10.21 -9.86
CA GLU A 411 3.99 11.37 -9.39
C GLU A 411 3.38 11.11 -8.01
N ILE A 412 2.66 9.98 -7.83
CA ILE A 412 1.99 9.65 -6.57
C ILE A 412 3.00 9.50 -5.42
N GLY A 413 4.15 8.88 -5.69
CA GLY A 413 5.18 8.61 -4.69
C GLY A 413 6.14 9.79 -4.40
N ASP A 414 5.95 10.95 -5.04
CA ASP A 414 6.86 12.10 -4.87
C ASP A 414 6.73 12.77 -3.50
N LEU A 415 7.68 12.49 -2.61
CA LEU A 415 7.82 13.08 -1.29
C LEU A 415 8.60 14.42 -1.29
N ASN A 416 9.15 14.85 -2.44
CA ASN A 416 9.71 16.21 -2.56
C ASN A 416 8.62 17.28 -2.79
N ALA A 417 7.39 16.82 -2.94
CA ALA A 417 6.18 17.59 -3.14
C ALA A 417 6.08 18.37 -4.46
N LYS A 418 6.84 17.98 -5.49
CA LYS A 418 6.94 18.71 -6.76
C LYS A 418 6.01 18.16 -7.84
N GLY A 419 5.84 16.85 -7.91
CA GLY A 419 5.08 16.12 -8.93
C GLY A 419 5.77 16.06 -10.30
N ILE A 420 6.47 17.13 -10.67
CA ILE A 420 7.25 17.26 -11.90
C ILE A 420 8.55 18.03 -11.65
N ASP A 421 9.51 17.89 -12.56
CA ASP A 421 10.73 18.71 -12.60
C ASP A 421 10.69 19.79 -13.68
N ASP A 422 11.62 20.74 -13.57
CA ASP A 422 12.01 21.61 -14.68
C ASP A 422 12.82 20.78 -15.69
N TYR A 423 12.91 21.26 -16.93
CA TYR A 423 13.66 20.68 -18.02
C TYR A 423 15.15 20.56 -17.71
N TRP A 424 15.68 21.28 -16.72
CA TRP A 424 17.10 21.17 -16.34
C TRP A 424 17.34 20.43 -15.02
N GLY A 425 16.30 19.85 -14.43
CA GLY A 425 16.35 19.16 -13.14
C GLY A 425 15.31 19.70 -12.15
N PRO A 426 15.45 19.39 -10.85
CA PRO A 426 14.53 19.89 -9.83
C PRO A 426 14.59 21.42 -9.83
N TYR A 427 13.44 22.09 -9.95
CA TYR A 427 13.42 23.54 -9.88
C TYR A 427 13.71 24.01 -8.45
N SER A 428 14.47 25.09 -8.31
CA SER A 428 15.02 25.57 -7.02
C SER A 428 14.00 26.26 -6.10
N ASN A 429 12.76 26.45 -6.56
CA ASN A 429 11.73 27.12 -5.78
C ASN A 429 11.13 26.16 -4.73
N ASN A 430 11.63 26.26 -3.50
CA ASN A 430 11.19 25.46 -2.37
C ASN A 430 9.83 25.89 -1.76
N THR A 431 9.18 26.94 -2.28
CA THR A 431 7.89 27.39 -1.74
C THR A 431 6.68 26.94 -2.56
N VAL A 432 6.89 26.39 -3.77
CA VAL A 432 5.80 25.90 -4.62
C VAL A 432 5.80 24.39 -4.72
N PHE A 433 4.62 23.81 -4.52
CA PHE A 433 4.38 22.38 -4.51
C PHE A 433 3.12 22.08 -5.32
N PHE A 434 3.13 20.96 -6.03
CA PHE A 434 2.01 20.52 -6.88
C PHE A 434 1.57 19.08 -6.60
N ASN A 435 2.25 18.40 -5.70
CA ASN A 435 1.91 17.07 -5.25
C ASN A 435 2.24 17.00 -3.77
N ASN A 436 1.29 16.79 -2.87
CA ASN A 436 1.50 16.86 -1.42
C ASN A 436 1.76 18.27 -0.89
N LEU A 437 1.23 18.58 0.29
CA LEU A 437 1.19 19.95 0.81
C LEU A 437 2.55 20.66 0.88
N ASP A 438 3.57 19.97 1.39
CA ASP A 438 4.94 20.46 1.51
C ASP A 438 5.93 19.29 1.66
N PHE A 439 7.24 19.59 1.57
CA PHE A 439 8.32 18.60 1.70
C PHE A 439 8.37 17.90 3.06
N ASN A 440 8.16 18.62 4.17
CA ASN A 440 8.35 18.09 5.53
C ASN A 440 7.20 17.15 5.94
N ASN A 441 5.99 17.43 5.45
CA ASN A 441 4.78 16.68 5.76
C ASN A 441 4.32 15.78 4.61
N SER A 442 5.09 15.70 3.53
CA SER A 442 4.72 14.98 2.30
C SER A 442 4.35 13.52 2.55
N TYR A 443 5.02 12.85 3.49
CA TYR A 443 4.74 11.45 3.84
C TYR A 443 3.35 11.28 4.46
N ILE A 444 3.01 12.06 5.49
CA ILE A 444 1.67 12.04 6.10
C ILE A 444 0.63 12.38 5.06
N TRP A 445 0.96 13.33 4.17
CA TRP A 445 0.06 13.73 3.12
C TRP A 445 -0.23 12.60 2.11
N SER A 446 0.82 11.98 1.59
CA SER A 446 0.74 10.92 0.57
C SER A 446 0.29 9.56 1.11
N HIS A 447 0.39 9.30 2.42
CA HIS A 447 0.03 8.01 3.01
C HIS A 447 -1.18 8.07 3.94
N VAL A 448 -1.68 9.27 4.28
CA VAL A 448 -2.86 9.43 5.16
C VAL A 448 -3.86 10.39 4.52
N ASN A 449 -3.55 11.68 4.45
CA ASN A 449 -4.56 12.70 4.12
C ASN A 449 -5.05 12.64 2.66
N ASN A 450 -4.15 12.35 1.73
CA ASN A 450 -4.43 12.25 0.30
C ASN A 450 -3.85 10.97 -0.31
N GLN A 451 -4.02 9.81 0.30
CA GLN A 451 -3.37 8.59 -0.20
C GLN A 451 -3.78 8.13 -1.60
N ALA A 452 -3.00 7.18 -2.15
CA ALA A 452 -3.33 6.51 -3.40
C ALA A 452 -4.62 5.70 -3.27
N THR A 453 -5.60 6.04 -4.10
CA THR A 453 -6.88 5.32 -4.25
C THR A 453 -7.11 5.04 -5.73
N TYR A 454 -8.10 4.20 -6.08
CA TYR A 454 -8.46 3.98 -7.48
C TYR A 454 -8.79 5.29 -8.18
N ARG A 455 -9.54 6.20 -7.53
CA ARG A 455 -9.82 7.53 -8.11
C ARG A 455 -8.53 8.29 -8.42
N ARG A 456 -7.65 8.47 -7.42
CA ARG A 456 -6.43 9.28 -7.59
C ARG A 456 -5.49 8.65 -8.62
N PHE A 457 -5.30 7.33 -8.55
CA PHE A 457 -4.46 6.60 -9.49
C PHE A 457 -4.98 6.71 -10.91
N PHE A 458 -6.25 6.38 -11.17
CA PHE A 458 -6.79 6.39 -12.53
C PHE A 458 -7.00 7.79 -13.10
N GLN A 459 -7.15 8.82 -12.26
CA GLN A 459 -7.12 10.22 -12.71
C GLN A 459 -5.74 10.59 -13.27
N ILE A 460 -4.66 10.31 -12.51
CA ILE A 460 -3.27 10.58 -12.94
C ILE A 460 -2.89 9.68 -14.12
N PHE A 461 -3.28 8.41 -14.09
CA PHE A 461 -3.03 7.46 -15.17
C PHE A 461 -3.71 7.91 -16.47
N SER A 462 -4.98 8.35 -16.40
CA SER A 462 -5.71 8.88 -17.56
C SER A 462 -5.15 10.20 -18.07
N LYS A 463 -4.68 11.08 -17.17
CA LYS A 463 -3.90 12.28 -17.52
C LYS A 463 -2.66 11.89 -18.32
N ASN A 464 -1.94 10.86 -17.90
CA ASN A 464 -0.75 10.38 -18.59
C ASN A 464 -1.08 9.67 -19.92
N ILE A 465 -2.22 8.97 -20.04
CA ILE A 465 -2.71 8.47 -21.34
C ILE A 465 -2.96 9.63 -22.29
N TYR A 466 -3.77 10.60 -21.87
CA TYR A 466 -4.14 11.74 -22.70
C TYR A 466 -2.90 12.51 -23.18
N LYS A 467 -1.93 12.68 -22.29
CA LYS A 467 -0.69 13.40 -22.52
C LYS A 467 0.30 12.65 -23.43
N TYR A 468 0.64 11.41 -23.10
CA TYR A 468 1.73 10.70 -23.76
C TYR A 468 1.27 9.78 -24.88
N ILE A 469 0.09 9.17 -24.74
CA ILE A 469 -0.45 8.24 -25.73
C ILE A 469 -1.27 9.03 -26.76
N THR A 470 -2.43 9.54 -26.37
CA THR A 470 -3.36 10.24 -27.27
C THR A 470 -2.74 11.49 -27.88
N GLY A 471 -2.03 12.30 -27.08
CA GLY A 471 -1.42 13.52 -27.57
C GLY A 471 -0.15 13.31 -28.42
N ASN A 472 0.45 12.11 -28.39
CA ASN A 472 1.78 11.90 -28.98
C ASN A 472 1.95 10.49 -29.59
N ILE A 473 2.22 9.47 -28.77
CA ILE A 473 2.73 8.17 -29.22
C ILE A 473 1.72 7.39 -30.09
N CYS A 474 0.43 7.51 -29.76
CA CYS A 474 -0.66 6.83 -30.45
C CYS A 474 -1.92 7.70 -30.46
N PRO A 475 -2.03 8.67 -31.38
CA PRO A 475 -3.17 9.56 -31.46
C PRO A 475 -4.49 8.89 -31.86
N SER A 476 -4.43 7.69 -32.45
CA SER A 476 -5.62 6.89 -32.78
C SER A 476 -6.37 6.38 -31.55
N PHE A 477 -5.67 6.15 -30.43
CA PHE A 477 -6.32 5.83 -29.16
C PHE A 477 -6.71 7.14 -28.48
N ASP A 478 -7.94 7.57 -28.68
CA ASP A 478 -8.37 8.91 -28.31
C ASP A 478 -8.84 9.01 -26.84
N LYS A 479 -9.21 10.23 -26.45
CA LYS A 479 -9.73 10.50 -25.11
C LYS A 479 -11.01 9.68 -24.81
N ASN A 480 -11.93 9.57 -25.77
CA ASN A 480 -13.17 8.83 -25.59
C ASN A 480 -12.90 7.33 -25.46
N ASP A 481 -11.94 6.78 -26.19
CA ASP A 481 -11.56 5.36 -26.07
C ASP A 481 -11.02 5.07 -24.68
N SER A 482 -10.14 5.95 -24.17
CA SER A 482 -9.63 5.85 -22.80
C SER A 482 -10.74 5.97 -21.75
N GLU A 483 -11.66 6.95 -21.88
CA GLU A 483 -12.75 7.14 -20.92
C GLU A 483 -13.75 5.98 -20.93
N LYS A 484 -14.13 5.48 -22.10
CA LYS A 484 -15.04 4.32 -22.23
C LYS A 484 -14.43 3.07 -21.64
N LEU A 485 -13.16 2.77 -21.95
CA LEU A 485 -12.50 1.61 -21.38
C LEU A 485 -12.42 1.73 -19.85
N LEU A 486 -12.13 2.91 -19.31
CA LEU A 486 -12.08 3.11 -17.87
C LEU A 486 -13.47 2.97 -17.21
N ASP A 487 -14.51 3.49 -17.84
CA ASP A 487 -15.89 3.34 -17.35
C ASP A 487 -16.46 1.92 -17.55
N ASP A 488 -15.99 1.14 -18.52
CA ASP A 488 -16.33 -0.28 -18.65
C ASP A 488 -15.94 -1.07 -17.39
N TYR A 489 -14.91 -0.61 -16.68
CA TYR A 489 -14.49 -1.11 -15.37
C TYR A 489 -15.06 -0.30 -14.19
N GLY A 490 -15.92 0.70 -14.43
CA GLY A 490 -16.49 1.56 -13.38
C GLY A 490 -15.46 2.48 -12.70
N LEU A 491 -14.29 2.69 -13.30
CA LEU A 491 -13.16 3.41 -12.71
C LEU A 491 -13.07 4.89 -13.11
N LEU A 492 -14.02 5.41 -13.90
CA LEU A 492 -14.07 6.83 -14.29
C LEU A 492 -14.55 7.72 -13.13
N LEU A 493 -13.89 7.67 -11.98
CA LEU A 493 -14.37 8.22 -10.69
C LEU A 493 -14.09 9.72 -10.47
N PHE A 494 -13.68 10.43 -11.50
CA PHE A 494 -13.29 11.84 -11.46
C PHE A 494 -14.04 12.65 -12.53
N LYS A 495 -14.08 13.98 -12.35
CA LYS A 495 -14.74 14.92 -13.28
C LYS A 495 -13.74 15.65 -14.18
N THR A 496 -12.49 15.76 -13.76
CA THR A 496 -11.43 16.42 -14.51
C THR A 496 -10.16 15.57 -14.46
N TYR A 497 -9.28 15.76 -15.45
CA TYR A 497 -7.98 15.10 -15.50
C TYR A 497 -6.95 15.76 -14.56
N ASN A 498 -7.31 16.88 -13.91
CA ASN A 498 -6.43 17.64 -13.02
C ASN A 498 -5.07 17.98 -13.66
N ASN A 499 -5.11 18.49 -14.90
CA ASN A 499 -3.90 18.75 -15.71
C ASN A 499 -3.06 19.93 -15.21
N ASN A 500 -3.71 20.86 -14.51
CA ASN A 500 -3.09 21.97 -13.80
C ASN A 500 -2.38 21.53 -12.51
N GLY A 501 -2.65 20.29 -12.05
CA GLY A 501 -2.17 19.77 -10.78
C GLY A 501 -2.88 20.40 -9.59
N ASN A 502 -2.71 19.81 -8.42
CA ASN A 502 -3.15 20.42 -7.16
C ASN A 502 -2.05 21.38 -6.72
N SER A 503 -2.09 22.66 -7.14
CA SER A 503 -1.26 23.64 -6.44
C SER A 503 -1.61 23.60 -4.96
N THR A 504 -0.66 23.23 -4.13
CA THR A 504 -1.03 22.64 -2.84
C THR A 504 -1.44 23.69 -1.80
N LYS A 505 -1.05 24.94 -2.03
CA LYS A 505 -1.28 26.08 -1.12
C LYS A 505 -2.05 27.24 -1.75
N ASP A 506 -1.98 27.40 -3.07
CA ASP A 506 -2.55 28.56 -3.77
C ASP A 506 -3.04 28.18 -5.18
N ARG A 507 -4.36 28.15 -5.36
CA ARG A 507 -5.01 27.82 -6.64
C ARG A 507 -4.58 28.68 -7.83
N SER A 508 -4.02 29.86 -7.59
CA SER A 508 -3.52 30.74 -8.66
C SER A 508 -2.19 30.28 -9.27
N LEU A 509 -1.43 29.43 -8.57
CA LEU A 509 -0.20 28.87 -9.07
C LEU A 509 -0.49 27.68 -9.99
N SER A 510 0.23 27.62 -11.10
CA SER A 510 0.19 26.52 -12.06
C SER A 510 1.61 26.12 -12.44
N TYR A 511 1.77 24.96 -13.10
CA TYR A 511 3.08 24.58 -13.59
C TYR A 511 3.71 25.65 -14.50
N ASN A 512 2.93 26.29 -15.37
CA ASN A 512 3.42 27.39 -16.23
C ASN A 512 3.96 28.58 -15.43
N SER A 513 3.36 28.92 -14.28
CA SER A 513 3.81 30.05 -13.47
C SER A 513 5.17 29.82 -12.78
N VAL A 514 5.60 28.56 -12.68
CA VAL A 514 6.88 28.18 -12.07
C VAL A 514 7.90 27.73 -13.12
N VAL A 515 7.42 27.08 -14.18
CA VAL A 515 8.22 26.43 -15.21
C VAL A 515 7.85 27.04 -16.56
N SER A 516 8.65 28.02 -16.98
CA SER A 516 8.30 28.98 -18.05
C SER A 516 8.08 28.40 -19.45
N PHE A 517 8.54 27.17 -19.71
CA PHE A 517 8.36 26.48 -20.99
C PHE A 517 7.21 25.47 -20.99
N ILE A 518 6.58 25.20 -19.84
CA ILE A 518 5.33 24.43 -19.78
C ILE A 518 4.19 25.40 -20.11
N PRO A 519 3.40 25.19 -21.18
CA PRO A 519 2.29 26.07 -21.50
C PRO A 519 1.19 25.96 -20.44
N THR A 520 0.38 27.01 -20.29
CA THR A 520 -0.80 26.99 -19.41
C THR A 520 -1.70 25.80 -19.78
N GLN A 521 -1.95 24.93 -18.81
CA GLN A 521 -2.81 23.75 -18.98
C GLN A 521 -4.24 24.15 -18.58
N GLY A 522 -5.19 24.06 -19.51
CA GLY A 522 -6.61 24.16 -19.18
C GLY A 522 -7.11 22.90 -18.46
N LEU A 523 -8.20 23.04 -17.70
CA LEU A 523 -8.89 21.90 -17.08
C LEU A 523 -9.57 21.05 -18.16
N THR A 524 -9.03 19.87 -18.44
CA THR A 524 -9.72 18.89 -19.28
C THR A 524 -10.81 18.19 -18.48
N GLN A 525 -12.05 18.39 -18.92
CA GLN A 525 -13.25 17.78 -18.33
C GLN A 525 -13.47 16.38 -18.88
N VAL A 526 -14.02 15.50 -18.04
CA VAL A 526 -14.53 14.19 -18.43
C VAL A 526 -15.84 14.34 -19.20
N SER A 527 -16.06 13.50 -20.22
CA SER A 527 -17.36 13.45 -20.89
C SER A 527 -18.37 12.66 -20.05
N GLU A 528 -19.42 13.32 -19.55
CA GLU A 528 -20.47 12.61 -18.79
C GLU A 528 -21.21 11.55 -19.65
N ASN A 529 -21.21 11.67 -20.98
CA ASN A 529 -21.76 10.64 -21.86
C ASN A 529 -20.94 9.33 -21.85
N ASN A 530 -19.68 9.38 -21.40
CA ASN A 530 -18.83 8.21 -21.24
C ASN A 530 -19.01 7.56 -19.86
N ARG A 531 -19.75 8.17 -18.93
CA ARG A 531 -20.06 7.63 -17.60
C ARG A 531 -21.34 6.79 -17.62
N ARG A 532 -21.23 5.50 -17.92
CA ARG A 532 -22.34 4.54 -18.03
C ARG A 532 -22.42 3.62 -16.81
N LYS A 533 -21.28 3.16 -16.28
CA LYS A 533 -21.23 2.28 -15.10
C LYS A 533 -20.79 3.00 -13.82
N SER A 534 -19.93 4.02 -13.90
CA SER A 534 -19.49 4.74 -12.70
C SER A 534 -20.62 5.61 -12.12
N VAL A 535 -21.06 5.32 -10.89
CA VAL A 535 -22.08 6.10 -10.17
C VAL A 535 -21.45 6.94 -9.06
N LEU A 536 -21.69 8.25 -9.05
CA LEU A 536 -21.19 9.16 -8.02
C LEU A 536 -22.28 9.48 -6.96
N VAL A 537 -21.92 9.48 -5.68
CA VAL A 537 -22.82 9.63 -4.53
C VAL A 537 -22.42 10.83 -3.66
N SER A 538 -23.37 11.54 -3.06
CA SER A 538 -23.10 12.65 -2.14
C SER A 538 -22.52 12.18 -0.81
N LYS A 539 -21.51 12.89 -0.28
CA LYS A 539 -20.89 12.55 1.01
C LYS A 539 -21.81 12.66 2.21
N GLN A 540 -22.85 13.50 2.12
CA GLN A 540 -23.81 13.73 3.21
C GLN A 540 -24.62 12.47 3.56
N LEU A 541 -24.63 11.48 2.67
CA LEU A 541 -25.35 10.22 2.87
C LEU A 541 -24.53 9.17 3.64
N LEU A 542 -23.28 9.48 3.98
CA LEU A 542 -22.43 8.65 4.84
C LEU A 542 -22.55 9.12 6.29
N GLN A 543 -22.88 8.21 7.19
CA GLN A 543 -23.02 8.52 8.62
C GLN A 543 -22.51 7.36 9.48
N LEU A 544 -22.36 7.60 10.78
CA LEU A 544 -22.17 6.52 11.74
C LEU A 544 -23.47 5.72 11.90
N ALA A 545 -23.38 4.41 12.04
CA ALA A 545 -24.55 3.59 12.29
C ALA A 545 -25.21 3.99 13.61
N GLU A 546 -26.50 4.25 13.57
CA GLU A 546 -27.29 4.55 14.75
C GLU A 546 -28.18 3.37 15.13
N LYS A 547 -28.32 3.16 16.43
CA LYS A 547 -29.33 2.25 16.97
C LYS A 547 -30.70 2.89 16.77
N THR A 548 -31.59 2.16 16.12
CA THR A 548 -32.98 2.59 15.87
C THR A 548 -33.94 1.54 16.40
N ASP A 549 -35.22 1.89 16.58
CA ASP A 549 -36.26 0.94 17.00
C ASP A 549 -36.38 -0.26 16.04
N THR A 550 -36.06 -0.06 14.76
CA THR A 550 -36.08 -1.10 13.72
C THR A 550 -34.78 -1.90 13.62
N ASN A 551 -33.67 -1.40 14.18
CA ASN A 551 -32.37 -2.05 14.17
C ASN A 551 -31.72 -1.96 15.56
N THR A 552 -32.28 -2.71 16.51
CA THR A 552 -31.88 -2.67 17.93
C THR A 552 -30.47 -3.18 18.21
N ASP A 553 -29.92 -3.96 17.27
CA ASP A 553 -28.62 -4.62 17.40
C ASP A 553 -27.49 -3.84 16.70
N ARG A 554 -27.81 -2.75 16.00
CA ARG A 554 -26.79 -1.88 15.40
C ARG A 554 -26.04 -1.14 16.50
N VAL A 555 -24.71 -1.15 16.38
CA VAL A 555 -23.78 -0.38 17.17
C VAL A 555 -23.05 0.61 16.27
N GLY A 556 -22.68 1.76 16.81
CA GLY A 556 -21.92 2.78 16.08
C GLY A 556 -20.46 2.39 15.84
N PHE A 557 -19.91 1.46 16.62
CA PHE A 557 -18.52 1.00 16.49
C PHE A 557 -18.32 -0.34 17.20
N TYR A 558 -17.21 -1.00 16.85
CA TYR A 558 -16.69 -2.20 17.49
C TYR A 558 -15.32 -1.92 18.12
N ILE A 559 -15.01 -2.64 19.20
CA ILE A 559 -13.74 -2.52 19.94
C ILE A 559 -13.07 -3.90 19.96
N ILE A 560 -11.75 -3.91 19.73
CA ILE A 560 -10.89 -5.07 19.97
C ILE A 560 -9.85 -4.67 21.00
N ASP A 561 -9.91 -5.30 22.15
CA ASP A 561 -9.00 -5.13 23.28
C ASP A 561 -8.38 -6.48 23.70
N ASN A 562 -8.43 -7.51 22.85
CA ASN A 562 -7.74 -8.77 23.13
C ASN A 562 -6.21 -8.61 23.05
N ARG A 563 -5.48 -9.02 24.11
CA ARG A 563 -4.01 -8.87 24.17
C ARG A 563 -3.28 -9.55 23.02
N THR A 564 -3.66 -10.80 22.68
CA THR A 564 -2.97 -11.57 21.63
C THR A 564 -3.24 -10.98 20.26
N ASP A 565 -4.47 -10.57 19.97
CA ASP A 565 -4.81 -9.97 18.68
C ASP A 565 -4.12 -8.62 18.49
N MET A 566 -4.08 -7.78 19.55
CA MET A 566 -3.36 -6.50 19.51
C MET A 566 -1.84 -6.68 19.35
N GLN A 567 -1.23 -7.69 19.99
CA GLN A 567 0.18 -7.98 19.82
C GLN A 567 0.52 -8.43 18.39
N ASN A 568 -0.34 -9.27 17.79
CA ASN A 568 -0.18 -9.70 16.41
C ASN A 568 -0.33 -8.53 15.42
N LEU A 569 -1.34 -7.68 15.63
CA LEU A 569 -1.57 -6.48 14.83
C LEU A 569 -0.37 -5.53 14.83
N LEU A 570 0.20 -5.25 16.00
CA LEU A 570 1.37 -4.37 16.14
C LEU A 570 2.63 -4.98 15.49
N THR A 571 2.79 -6.30 15.56
CA THR A 571 3.92 -7.01 14.95
C THR A 571 3.85 -6.96 13.42
N ASP A 572 2.67 -7.17 12.86
CA ASP A 572 2.45 -7.14 11.41
C ASP A 572 2.64 -5.73 10.82
N LEU A 573 2.20 -4.69 11.52
CA LEU A 573 2.42 -3.29 11.12
C LEU A 573 3.92 -2.99 10.99
N LEU A 574 4.73 -3.43 11.96
CA LEU A 574 6.19 -3.29 11.91
C LEU A 574 6.80 -4.06 10.73
N PHE A 575 6.32 -5.26 10.43
CA PHE A 575 6.79 -6.07 9.29
C PHE A 575 6.54 -5.38 7.94
N LYS A 576 5.41 -4.68 7.80
CA LYS A 576 5.05 -3.89 6.61
C LYS A 576 5.76 -2.53 6.54
N GLY A 577 6.54 -2.17 7.55
CA GLY A 577 7.27 -0.91 7.60
C GLY A 577 6.49 0.26 8.21
N PHE A 578 5.36 0.01 8.89
CA PHE A 578 4.67 1.04 9.66
C PHE A 578 5.24 1.12 11.07
N THR A 579 5.80 2.27 11.44
CA THR A 579 6.22 2.54 12.82
C THR A 579 5.02 2.98 13.64
N VAL A 580 4.69 2.24 14.69
CA VAL A 580 3.60 2.57 15.63
C VAL A 580 4.23 2.86 17.00
N PRO A 581 4.58 4.12 17.31
CA PRO A 581 5.28 4.47 18.54
C PRO A 581 4.31 4.46 19.73
N LEU A 582 4.35 3.39 20.51
CA LEU A 582 3.61 3.25 21.77
C LEU A 582 4.21 4.09 22.88
N SER A 583 3.35 4.57 23.78
CA SER A 583 3.76 5.30 24.98
C SER A 583 4.40 4.36 26.00
N THR A 584 5.39 4.86 26.75
CA THR A 584 6.02 4.07 27.81
C THR A 584 5.36 4.33 29.16
N SER A 585 5.08 3.28 29.95
CA SER A 585 4.65 3.34 31.36
C SER A 585 3.23 3.86 31.67
N VAL A 586 2.53 4.46 30.71
CA VAL A 586 1.19 5.04 30.88
C VAL A 586 0.07 4.28 30.15
N SER A 587 0.43 3.50 29.13
CA SER A 587 -0.42 2.57 28.39
C SER A 587 0.40 1.32 28.05
N SER A 588 -0.27 0.17 27.88
CA SER A 588 0.33 -1.08 27.41
C SER A 588 -0.76 -2.08 27.03
N ILE A 589 -0.44 -2.97 26.08
CA ILE A 589 -1.25 -4.18 25.82
C ILE A 589 -1.36 -5.11 27.04
N ASP A 590 -0.56 -4.90 28.09
CA ASP A 590 -0.68 -5.64 29.35
C ASP A 590 -1.90 -5.23 30.18
N TYR A 591 -2.49 -4.06 29.92
CA TYR A 591 -3.71 -3.62 30.58
C TYR A 591 -4.98 -4.15 29.91
N ASN A 592 -4.88 -4.50 28.62
CA ASN A 592 -5.96 -5.09 27.84
C ASN A 592 -6.59 -6.30 28.54
N ASN A 593 -7.90 -6.24 28.73
CA ASN A 593 -8.66 -7.18 29.55
C ASN A 593 -9.78 -7.94 28.81
N ASN A 594 -10.00 -7.67 27.53
CA ASN A 594 -10.99 -8.32 26.67
C ASN A 594 -12.45 -8.09 27.14
N ASN A 595 -12.74 -6.91 27.70
CA ASN A 595 -14.08 -6.48 28.13
C ASN A 595 -14.87 -5.79 26.99
N ILE A 596 -14.25 -5.56 25.83
CA ILE A 596 -14.85 -4.91 24.64
C ILE A 596 -15.31 -3.48 24.96
N LYS A 597 -14.56 -2.78 25.81
CA LYS A 597 -14.73 -1.37 26.14
C LYS A 597 -13.41 -0.63 26.01
N VAL A 598 -13.46 0.68 26.13
CA VAL A 598 -12.27 1.50 26.26
C VAL A 598 -11.97 1.66 27.76
N SER A 599 -10.93 1.02 28.26
CA SER A 599 -10.56 1.09 29.68
C SER A 599 -9.21 1.78 29.93
N PRO A 600 -8.98 2.31 31.16
CA PRO A 600 -7.74 3.00 31.48
C PRO A 600 -6.49 2.13 31.26
N GLY A 601 -5.50 2.66 30.53
CA GLY A 601 -4.19 2.04 30.32
C GLY A 601 -4.10 1.16 29.08
N GLU A 602 -5.21 0.90 28.41
CA GLU A 602 -5.24 -0.04 27.29
C GLU A 602 -4.69 0.54 25.98
N VAL A 603 -4.34 -0.39 25.08
CA VAL A 603 -4.14 -0.12 23.66
C VAL A 603 -5.22 -0.91 22.92
N VAL A 604 -6.20 -0.21 22.36
CA VAL A 604 -7.41 -0.81 21.76
C VAL A 604 -7.48 -0.53 20.26
N ALA A 605 -8.05 -1.44 19.49
CA ALA A 605 -8.45 -1.16 18.11
C ALA A 605 -9.94 -0.82 18.02
N ILE A 606 -10.26 0.22 17.25
CA ILE A 606 -11.60 0.76 17.06
C ILE A 606 -12.01 0.58 15.59
N ILE A 607 -13.24 0.13 15.38
CA ILE A 607 -13.84 -0.02 14.05
C ILE A 607 -15.17 0.73 14.03
N PRO A 608 -15.21 1.96 13.50
CA PRO A 608 -16.47 2.65 13.28
C PRO A 608 -17.36 1.85 12.31
N ASN A 609 -18.63 1.72 12.65
CA ASN A 609 -19.60 1.04 11.80
C ASN A 609 -20.31 2.09 10.95
N LEU A 610 -19.82 2.31 9.73
CA LEU A 610 -20.36 3.33 8.85
C LEU A 610 -21.62 2.83 8.13
N GLN A 611 -22.57 3.73 7.88
CA GLN A 611 -23.83 3.47 7.20
C GLN A 611 -23.94 4.32 5.92
N ASN A 612 -24.38 3.67 4.84
CA ASN A 612 -24.72 4.29 3.58
C ASN A 612 -26.24 4.50 3.48
N ASN A 613 -26.68 5.75 3.54
CA ASN A 613 -28.09 6.13 3.40
C ASN A 613 -28.50 6.46 1.95
N SER A 614 -27.65 6.17 0.97
CA SER A 614 -27.96 6.35 -0.44
C SER A 614 -28.60 5.09 -1.06
N ASN A 615 -29.12 5.24 -2.28
CA ASN A 615 -29.67 4.13 -3.07
C ASN A 615 -28.62 3.45 -3.96
N SER A 616 -27.34 3.81 -3.81
CA SER A 616 -26.23 3.27 -4.59
C SER A 616 -25.13 2.79 -3.64
N THR A 617 -24.29 1.86 -4.07
CA THR A 617 -23.14 1.42 -3.25
C THR A 617 -22.14 2.56 -3.09
N MET A 618 -21.64 2.77 -1.87
CA MET A 618 -20.46 3.60 -1.59
C MET A 618 -19.24 2.70 -1.55
N ALA A 619 -18.14 3.12 -2.15
CA ALA A 619 -16.95 2.28 -2.23
C ALA A 619 -15.65 3.06 -2.03
N GLY A 620 -14.65 2.35 -1.50
CA GLY A 620 -13.37 2.91 -1.12
C GLY A 620 -13.52 3.94 -0.01
N VAL A 621 -14.33 3.65 1.01
CA VAL A 621 -14.58 4.58 2.10
C VAL A 621 -13.35 4.63 2.98
N GLN A 622 -12.77 5.82 3.10
CA GLN A 622 -11.63 6.14 3.94
C GLN A 622 -12.12 6.95 5.14
N LEU A 623 -11.69 6.56 6.34
CA LEU A 623 -11.93 7.28 7.58
C LEU A 623 -10.59 7.68 8.21
N LEU A 624 -10.46 8.94 8.60
CA LEU A 624 -9.25 9.55 9.11
C LEU A 624 -9.44 10.02 10.55
N ALA A 625 -8.54 9.59 11.44
CA ALA A 625 -8.38 10.06 12.81
C ALA A 625 -7.01 10.77 13.01
N SER A 626 -6.46 11.36 11.95
CA SER A 626 -5.27 12.23 12.01
C SER A 626 -5.61 13.63 12.52
N ASP A 627 -4.61 14.34 13.08
CA ASP A 627 -4.72 15.76 13.45
C ASP A 627 -5.21 16.61 12.27
N TRP A 628 -6.09 17.58 12.53
CA TRP A 628 -6.63 18.46 11.49
C TRP A 628 -7.21 19.77 12.02
N ASP A 629 -7.44 20.72 11.13
CA ASP A 629 -7.88 22.08 11.43
C ASP A 629 -9.39 22.14 11.72
N HIS A 630 -9.75 21.92 12.99
CA HIS A 630 -11.13 21.80 13.46
C HIS A 630 -11.44 22.58 14.74
N VAL A 631 -10.52 23.44 15.19
CA VAL A 631 -10.61 24.17 16.45
C VAL A 631 -10.15 25.61 16.28
N HIS A 632 -10.71 26.49 17.10
CA HIS A 632 -10.21 27.85 17.29
C HIS A 632 -9.30 27.89 18.51
N ILE A 633 -8.01 28.18 18.29
CA ILE A 633 -7.02 28.31 19.36
C ILE A 633 -7.21 29.66 20.06
N THR A 634 -7.53 29.60 21.36
CA THR A 634 -7.90 30.77 22.17
C THR A 634 -6.73 31.35 22.97
N ASP A 635 -5.68 30.57 23.19
CA ASP A 635 -4.51 30.97 23.98
C ASP A 635 -3.24 30.31 23.43
N ASP A 636 -2.32 31.14 22.91
CA ASP A 636 -1.05 30.72 22.32
C ASP A 636 0.00 30.28 23.37
N THR A 637 -0.25 30.50 24.65
CA THR A 637 0.66 30.11 25.74
C THR A 637 0.34 28.71 26.24
N THR A 638 -0.95 28.37 26.32
CA THR A 638 -1.42 27.07 26.82
C THR A 638 -1.83 26.09 25.72
N GLY A 639 -2.08 26.60 24.50
CA GLY A 639 -2.65 25.84 23.39
C GLY A 639 -4.13 25.54 23.57
N ASN A 640 -4.80 26.15 24.55
CA ASN A 640 -6.22 25.92 24.80
C ASN A 640 -7.06 26.38 23.61
N PHE A 641 -8.08 25.59 23.28
CA PHE A 641 -8.90 25.81 22.11
C PHE A 641 -10.38 25.55 22.38
N LYS A 642 -11.23 26.09 21.50
CA LYS A 642 -12.65 25.75 21.37
C LYS A 642 -12.89 24.96 20.08
N PRO A 643 -13.76 23.95 20.06
CA PRO A 643 -14.13 23.28 18.82
C PRO A 643 -14.84 24.24 17.86
N CYS A 644 -14.53 24.14 16.57
CA CYS A 644 -15.31 24.85 15.56
C CYS A 644 -16.69 24.23 15.37
N VAL A 645 -17.71 25.05 15.13
CA VAL A 645 -19.07 24.62 14.76
C VAL A 645 -19.12 24.36 13.26
N ILE A 646 -18.88 23.11 12.88
CA ILE A 646 -18.77 22.64 11.47
C ILE A 646 -19.82 21.59 11.10
N ASP A 647 -20.57 21.10 12.09
CA ASP A 647 -21.65 20.12 11.98
C ASP A 647 -22.76 20.46 12.97
N SER A 648 -23.84 19.68 12.98
CA SER A 648 -24.96 19.84 13.91
C SER A 648 -24.72 19.23 15.29
N VAL A 649 -23.59 18.54 15.50
CA VAL A 649 -23.34 17.70 16.70
C VAL A 649 -22.64 18.50 17.79
N THR A 650 -21.81 19.50 17.43
CA THR A 650 -21.18 20.39 18.40
C THR A 650 -21.74 21.80 18.28
N THR A 651 -22.31 22.28 19.38
CA THR A 651 -23.02 23.56 19.42
C THR A 651 -22.25 24.63 20.18
N VAL A 652 -22.65 25.89 20.02
CA VAL A 652 -22.12 27.02 20.81
C VAL A 652 -22.38 26.80 22.31
N ASP A 653 -23.53 26.22 22.66
CA ASP A 653 -23.89 25.91 24.06
C ASP A 653 -22.97 24.86 24.69
N GLN A 654 -22.33 24.02 23.86
CA GLN A 654 -21.30 23.07 24.27
C GLN A 654 -19.87 23.66 24.21
N GLY A 655 -19.75 24.98 24.16
CA GLY A 655 -18.47 25.71 24.10
C GLY A 655 -17.86 25.84 22.71
N GLY A 656 -18.63 25.57 21.64
CA GLY A 656 -18.18 25.71 20.26
C GLY A 656 -18.02 27.16 19.78
N GLU A 657 -17.13 27.39 18.81
CA GLU A 657 -16.88 28.66 18.14
C GLU A 657 -17.43 28.64 16.71
N ALA A 658 -18.23 29.65 16.35
CA ALA A 658 -18.84 29.79 15.02
C ALA A 658 -18.26 30.97 14.20
N GLY A 659 -17.31 31.71 14.77
CA GLY A 659 -16.69 32.88 14.15
C GLY A 659 -15.73 32.57 12.99
N ASN A 660 -15.15 33.63 12.42
CA ASN A 660 -14.35 33.59 11.19
C ASN A 660 -13.15 32.63 11.25
N THR A 661 -12.54 32.45 12.42
CA THR A 661 -11.42 31.51 12.62
C THR A 661 -11.78 30.06 12.31
N CYS A 662 -13.08 29.72 12.28
CA CYS A 662 -13.60 28.41 11.95
C CYS A 662 -14.13 28.28 10.51
N THR A 663 -13.96 29.33 9.68
CA THR A 663 -14.48 29.38 8.30
C THR A 663 -13.40 29.22 7.22
N THR A 664 -12.12 29.28 7.62
CA THR A 664 -10.95 29.20 6.74
C THR A 664 -9.99 28.15 7.24
N THR A 665 -9.39 27.38 6.33
CA THR A 665 -8.37 26.39 6.66
C THR A 665 -6.97 26.98 6.52
N ASP A 666 -6.05 26.66 7.43
CA ASP A 666 -4.64 27.09 7.32
C ASP A 666 -4.02 26.57 6.01
N PRO A 667 -3.42 27.43 5.18
CA PRO A 667 -2.71 27.01 3.97
C PRO A 667 -1.47 26.14 4.26
N GLU A 668 -1.02 26.05 5.51
CA GLU A 668 0.11 25.24 5.96
C GLU A 668 -0.33 24.19 6.97
N TYR A 669 0.30 23.02 6.93
CA TYR A 669 0.12 22.03 7.97
C TYR A 669 1.07 22.31 9.14
N LYS A 670 0.49 22.84 10.22
CA LYS A 670 1.15 23.06 11.50
C LYS A 670 0.47 22.15 12.52
N ARG A 671 1.23 21.37 13.27
CA ARG A 671 0.67 20.66 14.43
C ARG A 671 0.51 21.63 15.60
N LEU A 672 -0.49 21.39 16.45
CA LEU A 672 -0.66 22.14 17.70
C LEU A 672 0.38 21.72 18.75
N VAL A 673 1.63 22.07 18.50
CA VAL A 673 2.78 21.88 19.38
C VAL A 673 3.46 23.23 19.58
N LYS A 674 4.14 23.40 20.72
CA LYS A 674 4.87 24.65 20.98
C LYS A 674 5.97 24.86 19.92
N ASN A 675 6.27 26.11 19.61
CA ASN A 675 7.40 26.47 18.79
C ASN A 675 8.67 26.58 19.66
N THR A 676 9.76 25.96 19.20
CA THR A 676 11.06 25.90 19.88
C THR A 676 11.65 27.26 20.24
N SER A 677 11.44 28.23 19.37
CA SER A 677 12.10 29.53 19.44
C SER A 677 11.29 30.54 20.25
N THR A 678 9.97 30.39 20.28
CA THR A 678 9.07 31.36 20.94
C THR A 678 8.46 30.84 22.23
N GLY A 679 8.47 29.52 22.46
CA GLY A 679 7.79 28.88 23.60
C GLY A 679 6.26 28.94 23.53
N LYS A 680 5.71 29.35 22.38
CA LYS A 680 4.26 29.53 22.16
C LYS A 680 3.73 28.49 21.18
N PHE A 681 2.48 28.10 21.37
CA PHE A 681 1.70 27.36 20.39
C PHE A 681 1.35 28.26 19.20
N PRO A 682 1.18 27.68 17.99
CA PRO A 682 0.65 28.43 16.86
C PRO A 682 -0.78 28.90 17.14
N THR A 683 -1.19 30.02 16.55
CA THR A 683 -2.56 30.55 16.65
C THR A 683 -3.53 29.90 15.65
N SER A 684 -3.01 29.06 14.76
CA SER A 684 -3.70 28.28 13.72
C SER A 684 -2.91 27.01 13.49
N ALA A 685 -3.55 25.84 13.65
CA ALA A 685 -2.90 24.55 13.53
C ALA A 685 -3.91 23.39 13.47
N ALA A 686 -3.46 22.29 12.89
CA ALA A 686 -4.06 20.97 13.05
C ALA A 686 -3.99 20.54 14.52
N ALA A 687 -5.15 20.31 15.12
CA ALA A 687 -5.29 19.88 16.51
C ALA A 687 -5.64 18.39 16.59
N PRO A 688 -5.37 17.74 17.73
CA PRO A 688 -5.75 16.36 17.95
C PRO A 688 -7.22 16.08 17.74
N VAL A 689 -7.50 14.95 17.08
CA VAL A 689 -8.86 14.55 16.70
C VAL A 689 -9.83 14.44 17.88
N CYS A 690 -9.33 14.09 19.08
CA CYS A 690 -10.11 13.82 20.28
C CYS A 690 -10.10 14.98 21.29
N MET A 691 -11.30 15.35 21.71
CA MET A 691 -11.58 16.32 22.77
C MET A 691 -12.24 15.62 23.95
N VAL A 692 -12.21 16.25 25.11
CA VAL A 692 -12.77 15.71 26.36
C VAL A 692 -13.84 16.64 26.91
N GLN A 693 -14.90 16.06 27.46
CA GLN A 693 -15.98 16.82 28.08
C GLN A 693 -15.53 17.32 29.45
N LEU A 694 -15.66 18.62 29.69
CA LEU A 694 -15.46 19.24 31.00
C LEU A 694 -16.80 19.76 31.52
N GLU A 695 -17.14 19.33 32.73
CA GLU A 695 -18.31 19.81 33.46
C GLU A 695 -17.89 20.99 34.36
N GLU A 696 -18.44 22.18 34.10
CA GLU A 696 -18.21 23.39 34.90
C GLU A 696 -19.57 23.96 35.34
N GLY A 697 -19.94 23.69 36.60
CA GLY A 697 -21.21 24.14 37.18
C GLY A 697 -22.43 23.48 36.52
N SER A 698 -23.28 24.26 35.87
CA SER A 698 -24.45 23.79 35.11
C SER A 698 -24.19 23.66 33.60
N SER A 699 -22.96 23.88 33.15
CA SER A 699 -22.58 23.84 31.73
C SER A 699 -21.61 22.69 31.46
N THR A 700 -21.75 22.08 30.27
CA THR A 700 -20.80 21.09 29.77
C THR A 700 -20.17 21.63 28.51
N ARG A 701 -18.86 21.53 28.40
CA ARG A 701 -18.12 22.00 27.23
C ARG A 701 -17.05 21.03 26.78
N TRP A 702 -16.80 20.99 25.48
CA TRP A 702 -15.71 20.23 24.90
C TRP A 702 -14.44 21.04 24.93
N VAL A 703 -13.38 20.47 25.52
CA VAL A 703 -12.11 21.15 25.75
C VAL A 703 -10.93 20.30 25.29
N SER A 704 -9.77 20.93 25.19
CA SER A 704 -8.53 20.20 24.94
C SER A 704 -8.18 19.27 26.12
N GLN A 705 -7.54 18.14 25.84
CA GLN A 705 -7.13 17.21 26.90
C GLN A 705 -6.12 17.84 27.89
N ASN A 706 -5.30 18.78 27.41
CA ASN A 706 -4.37 19.55 28.24
C ASN A 706 -5.10 20.47 29.23
N GLU A 707 -6.20 21.09 28.81
CA GLU A 707 -7.02 21.92 29.70
C GLU A 707 -7.67 21.05 30.78
N PHE A 708 -8.28 19.94 30.38
CA PHE A 708 -8.95 19.02 31.29
C PHE A 708 -8.02 18.47 32.36
N ARG A 709 -6.84 17.94 31.99
CA ARG A 709 -5.90 17.37 32.97
C ARG A 709 -5.43 18.39 34.00
N LYS A 710 -5.35 19.67 33.62
CA LYS A 710 -4.93 20.77 34.51
C LYS A 710 -6.07 21.27 35.39
N LYS A 711 -7.30 21.32 34.88
CA LYS A 711 -8.48 21.82 35.61
C LYS A 711 -9.11 20.79 36.54
N ASN A 712 -9.17 19.52 36.14
CA ASN A 712 -9.78 18.45 36.94
C ASN A 712 -8.84 17.84 38.01
N GLY A 713 -7.73 18.50 38.32
CA GLY A 713 -6.87 18.10 39.44
C GLY A 713 -6.15 16.75 39.27
N LEU A 714 -6.11 16.17 38.06
CA LEU A 714 -5.41 14.91 37.79
C LEU A 714 -3.91 14.98 38.14
N SER A 715 -3.36 16.20 38.24
CA SER A 715 -1.96 16.46 38.64
C SER A 715 -0.92 15.74 37.79
N LEU A 716 -1.28 15.41 36.54
CA LEU A 716 -0.40 14.73 35.58
C LEU A 716 0.62 15.70 35.01
N LEU A 717 1.90 15.35 35.11
CA LEU A 717 2.98 16.06 34.44
C LEU A 717 3.09 15.57 32.99
N ASP A 718 3.88 16.25 32.16
CA ASP A 718 4.05 15.85 30.75
C ASP A 718 4.61 14.44 30.61
N LYS A 719 5.50 14.02 31.53
CA LYS A 719 6.01 12.64 31.60
C LYS A 719 4.94 11.57 31.86
N ASP A 720 3.77 11.99 32.33
CA ASP A 720 2.63 11.12 32.64
C ASP A 720 1.58 11.13 31.51
N CYS A 721 1.88 11.79 30.38
CA CYS A 721 1.02 11.86 29.20
C CYS A 721 1.39 10.81 28.13
N LEU A 722 0.41 10.41 27.33
CA LEU A 722 0.64 9.61 26.13
C LEU A 722 1.55 10.35 25.14
N GLY A 723 2.36 9.60 24.39
CA GLY A 723 3.30 10.11 23.40
C GLY A 723 4.58 10.71 23.99
N TYR A 724 4.72 10.78 25.32
CA TYR A 724 5.96 11.22 25.98
C TYR A 724 6.99 10.08 25.98
N ASN A 725 8.23 10.34 25.50
CA ASN A 725 9.33 9.37 25.53
C ASN A 725 10.51 9.88 26.38
N SER A 726 11.27 8.94 26.98
CA SER A 726 12.35 9.27 27.91
C SER A 726 13.69 9.63 27.23
N THR A 727 13.78 9.56 25.90
CA THR A 727 15.04 9.70 25.14
C THR A 727 15.43 11.14 24.80
N GLY A 728 14.70 12.13 25.30
CA GLY A 728 15.00 13.55 25.03
C GLY A 728 13.77 14.42 24.90
N THR A 729 12.57 13.84 24.78
CA THR A 729 11.35 14.61 24.65
C THR A 729 10.92 15.24 25.96
N THR A 730 11.51 16.37 26.29
CA THR A 730 10.89 17.33 27.20
C THR A 730 9.84 18.15 26.43
N ASP A 731 9.13 19.05 27.10
CA ASP A 731 8.33 20.12 26.47
C ASP A 731 9.15 20.99 25.47
N THR A 732 10.47 20.72 25.34
CA THR A 732 11.42 21.34 24.41
C THR A 732 11.90 20.45 23.24
N ASP A 733 11.32 19.27 23.00
CA ASP A 733 11.67 18.42 21.83
C ASP A 733 10.52 18.29 20.81
N PHE A 734 9.39 18.97 21.08
CA PHE A 734 8.37 19.41 20.12
C PHE A 734 7.78 18.37 19.12
N THR A 735 7.96 17.08 19.39
CA THR A 735 7.26 15.93 18.78
C THR A 735 6.08 15.44 19.64
N PHE A 736 6.16 15.67 20.95
CA PHE A 736 5.10 15.44 21.95
C PHE A 736 4.01 16.52 21.86
N ASN A 737 2.74 16.10 21.92
CA ASN A 737 1.59 16.99 21.93
C ASN A 737 0.81 16.83 23.25
N PRO A 738 0.80 17.83 24.16
CA PRO A 738 0.09 17.74 25.44
C PRO A 738 -1.44 17.67 25.28
N HIS A 739 -1.97 17.99 24.10
CA HIS A 739 -3.40 17.88 23.79
C HIS A 739 -3.82 16.45 23.40
N GLU A 740 -2.88 15.49 23.35
CA GLU A 740 -3.12 14.04 23.20
C GLU A 740 -2.85 13.25 24.51
N CYS A 741 -2.75 13.96 25.65
CA CYS A 741 -2.22 13.39 26.89
C CYS A 741 -2.99 12.16 27.44
N LEU A 742 -4.31 12.11 27.21
CA LEU A 742 -5.22 11.14 27.82
C LEU A 742 -5.64 10.06 26.82
N VAL A 743 -5.98 10.45 25.59
CA VAL A 743 -6.36 9.55 24.49
C VAL A 743 -5.64 9.98 23.22
N ARG A 744 -5.06 9.02 22.51
CA ARG A 744 -4.27 9.25 21.31
C ARG A 744 -4.50 8.16 20.26
N PHE A 745 -4.87 8.53 19.04
CA PHE A 745 -4.80 7.60 17.91
C PHE A 745 -3.35 7.46 17.46
N LEU A 746 -2.89 6.23 17.24
CA LEU A 746 -1.49 5.97 16.96
C LEU A 746 -1.10 6.36 15.54
N PRO A 747 -0.02 7.14 15.35
CA PRO A 747 0.54 7.37 14.02
C PRO A 747 0.87 6.03 13.33
N GLY A 748 0.50 5.92 12.05
CA GLY A 748 0.64 4.68 11.28
C GLY A 748 -0.54 3.71 11.39
N ALA A 749 -1.48 3.95 12.31
CA ALA A 749 -2.71 3.17 12.48
C ALA A 749 -3.91 4.07 12.86
N ASN A 750 -3.93 5.31 12.34
CA ASN A 750 -4.93 6.35 12.63
C ASN A 750 -5.89 6.61 11.46
N HIS A 751 -5.99 5.66 10.53
CA HIS A 751 -6.98 5.68 9.46
C HIS A 751 -7.47 4.26 9.21
N SER A 752 -8.64 4.15 8.60
CA SER A 752 -9.24 2.88 8.21
C SER A 752 -9.87 2.98 6.83
N PHE A 753 -10.03 1.82 6.20
CA PHE A 753 -10.69 1.64 4.93
C PHE A 753 -11.82 0.64 5.03
N TYR A 754 -12.85 0.88 4.23
CA TYR A 754 -13.98 -0.02 4.03
C TYR A 754 -14.17 -0.17 2.52
N SER A 755 -14.05 -1.40 2.01
CA SER A 755 -14.10 -1.68 0.56
C SER A 755 -15.38 -1.16 -0.07
N LYS A 756 -16.53 -1.59 0.44
CA LYS A 756 -17.83 -1.14 -0.01
C LYS A 756 -18.87 -1.19 1.11
N ILE A 757 -19.86 -0.32 1.00
CA ILE A 757 -21.05 -0.29 1.82
C ILE A 757 -22.24 -0.27 0.87
N ASP A 758 -23.03 -1.35 0.87
CA ASP A 758 -24.21 -1.47 0.02
C ASP A 758 -25.23 -0.38 0.37
N ALA A 759 -26.10 -0.07 -0.59
CA ALA A 759 -27.20 0.87 -0.41
C ALA A 759 -28.05 0.51 0.82
N GLN A 760 -28.37 1.51 1.66
CA GLN A 760 -29.19 1.39 2.87
C GLN A 760 -28.65 0.44 3.96
N LYS A 761 -27.39 0.00 3.87
CA LYS A 761 -26.76 -0.91 4.83
C LYS A 761 -25.62 -0.24 5.61
N THR A 762 -25.26 -0.88 6.70
CA THR A 762 -23.98 -0.65 7.39
C THR A 762 -22.86 -1.47 6.73
N TYR A 763 -21.60 -1.09 6.99
CA TYR A 763 -20.46 -1.89 6.56
C TYR A 763 -20.53 -3.32 7.09
N TYR A 764 -20.86 -3.50 8.37
CA TYR A 764 -21.02 -4.82 8.97
C TYR A 764 -22.04 -5.68 8.20
N GLU A 765 -23.20 -5.12 7.85
CA GLU A 765 -24.25 -5.83 7.09
C GLU A 765 -23.89 -6.06 5.61
N SER A 766 -22.96 -5.29 5.05
CA SER A 766 -22.56 -5.40 3.64
C SER A 766 -21.47 -6.44 3.43
N VAL A 767 -20.54 -6.56 4.38
CA VAL A 767 -19.31 -7.35 4.21
C VAL A 767 -19.20 -8.42 5.30
N VAL A 768 -19.14 -8.01 6.56
CA VAL A 768 -18.77 -8.92 7.66
C VAL A 768 -19.85 -9.96 7.93
N LYS A 769 -21.12 -9.57 7.94
CA LYS A 769 -22.25 -10.47 8.22
C LYS A 769 -22.44 -11.52 7.14
N GLU A 770 -22.22 -11.13 5.89
CA GLU A 770 -22.42 -11.97 4.69
C GLU A 770 -21.22 -12.89 4.42
N SER A 771 -20.02 -12.49 4.86
CA SER A 771 -18.80 -13.31 4.71
C SER A 771 -18.87 -14.58 5.56
N SER A 772 -18.35 -15.69 5.01
CA SER A 772 -18.24 -16.97 5.70
C SER A 772 -17.35 -16.91 6.96
N ASN A 773 -16.34 -16.04 6.98
CA ASN A 773 -15.38 -15.90 8.09
C ASN A 773 -15.89 -14.97 9.21
N LYS A 774 -16.80 -14.04 8.90
CA LYS A 774 -17.39 -13.07 9.85
C LYS A 774 -16.36 -12.26 10.68
N THR A 775 -15.24 -11.93 10.07
CA THR A 775 -14.15 -11.16 10.69
C THR A 775 -13.97 -9.81 10.01
N PHE A 776 -13.55 -8.82 10.77
CA PHE A 776 -13.06 -7.57 10.20
C PHE A 776 -11.69 -7.74 9.58
N ASN A 777 -11.44 -7.02 8.48
CA ASN A 777 -10.10 -6.89 7.92
C ASN A 777 -9.28 -5.93 8.78
N ALA A 778 -7.97 -6.15 8.85
CA ALA A 778 -7.10 -5.26 9.60
C ALA A 778 -7.08 -3.81 9.07
N GLY A 779 -7.34 -3.62 7.77
CA GLY A 779 -7.47 -2.29 7.18
C GLY A 779 -8.70 -1.52 7.68
N ASN A 780 -9.67 -2.20 8.32
CA ASN A 780 -10.83 -1.55 8.93
C ASN A 780 -10.54 -0.99 10.33
N LEU A 781 -9.36 -1.25 10.91
CA LEU A 781 -9.02 -0.93 12.30
C LEU A 781 -8.26 0.38 12.39
N MET A 782 -8.54 1.15 13.44
CA MET A 782 -7.67 2.22 13.93
C MET A 782 -7.23 1.92 15.35
N ILE A 783 -5.98 2.19 15.72
CA ILE A 783 -5.45 1.89 17.06
C ILE A 783 -5.41 3.15 17.91
N MET A 784 -5.90 3.03 19.14
CA MET A 784 -6.00 4.10 20.13
C MET A 784 -5.31 3.69 21.44
N GLU A 785 -4.51 4.57 22.00
CA GLU A 785 -3.98 4.47 23.36
C GLU A 785 -4.85 5.22 24.35
N VAL A 786 -4.99 4.65 25.54
CA VAL A 786 -5.75 5.22 26.66
C VAL A 786 -4.82 5.33 27.87
N ASN A 787 -4.72 6.52 28.45
CA ASN A 787 -3.89 6.75 29.64
C ASN A 787 -4.51 6.08 30.87
N LYS A 788 -3.71 5.31 31.63
CA LYS A 788 -4.14 4.60 32.84
C LYS A 788 -4.67 5.48 33.97
N TRP A 789 -4.39 6.78 33.92
CA TRP A 789 -4.82 7.74 34.94
C TRP A 789 -6.15 8.43 34.63
N ILE A 790 -6.82 8.06 33.53
CA ILE A 790 -8.14 8.61 33.21
C ILE A 790 -9.17 8.07 34.23
N PRO A 791 -9.95 8.93 34.90
CA PRO A 791 -11.06 8.49 35.72
C PRO A 791 -12.15 7.80 34.87
N PRO A 792 -12.68 6.65 35.29
CA PRO A 792 -13.86 6.05 34.67
C PRO A 792 -15.03 7.04 34.61
N GLY A 793 -15.82 6.98 33.54
CA GLY A 793 -16.90 7.92 33.22
C GLY A 793 -16.45 9.18 32.48
N THR A 794 -15.14 9.38 32.25
CA THR A 794 -14.65 10.49 31.42
C THR A 794 -15.09 10.30 29.97
N LYS A 795 -15.71 11.33 29.40
CA LYS A 795 -16.27 11.30 28.04
C LYS A 795 -15.36 11.99 27.02
N PHE A 796 -15.20 11.34 25.87
CA PHE A 796 -14.43 11.85 24.76
C PHE A 796 -15.29 11.96 23.49
N ARG A 797 -14.95 12.93 22.66
CA ARG A 797 -15.46 13.10 21.31
C ARG A 797 -14.30 13.22 20.34
N CYS A 798 -14.20 12.30 19.40
CA CYS A 798 -13.21 12.36 18.33
C CYS A 798 -13.89 12.68 17.00
N ARG A 799 -13.49 13.79 16.37
CA ARG A 799 -14.06 14.26 15.10
C ARG A 799 -13.29 13.70 13.91
N MET A 800 -13.68 12.53 13.44
CA MET A 800 -13.04 11.86 12.32
C MET A 800 -13.51 12.45 10.98
N ARG A 801 -12.68 12.33 9.95
CA ARG A 801 -12.95 12.81 8.59
C ARG A 801 -13.14 11.64 7.64
N ALA A 802 -14.26 11.59 6.93
CA ALA A 802 -14.58 10.51 6.00
C ALA A 802 -14.69 11.02 4.56
N ARG A 803 -14.25 10.21 3.60
CA ARG A 803 -14.48 10.38 2.15
C ARG A 803 -14.51 9.01 1.47
N PHE A 804 -14.96 8.94 0.23
CA PHE A 804 -15.00 7.68 -0.54
C PHE A 804 -14.86 7.94 -2.03
N ASN A 805 -14.39 6.96 -2.81
CA ASN A 805 -13.88 7.24 -4.16
C ASN A 805 -14.94 7.53 -5.20
N ASN A 806 -16.12 6.93 -5.09
CA ASN A 806 -17.26 7.27 -5.94
C ASN A 806 -18.09 8.42 -5.35
N CYS A 807 -17.43 9.40 -4.75
CA CYS A 807 -18.07 10.56 -4.15
C CYS A 807 -18.12 11.76 -5.09
N THR A 808 -19.29 12.38 -5.21
CA THR A 808 -19.54 13.52 -6.11
C THR A 808 -18.84 14.81 -5.63
N ASP A 809 -18.68 14.98 -4.32
CA ASP A 809 -18.29 16.24 -3.66
C ASP A 809 -17.20 16.06 -2.57
N CYS A 810 -16.47 14.94 -2.60
CA CYS A 810 -15.33 14.69 -1.69
C CYS A 810 -13.97 15.11 -2.26
N TYR A 811 -13.91 15.42 -3.56
CA TYR A 811 -12.64 15.70 -4.24
C TYR A 811 -12.67 16.93 -5.13
N THR A 812 -13.84 17.35 -5.61
CA THR A 812 -13.97 18.49 -6.54
C THR A 812 -14.68 19.64 -5.89
N ASP A 813 -14.18 20.85 -6.09
CA ASP A 813 -14.80 22.09 -5.66
C ASP A 813 -15.75 22.65 -6.74
N GLY A 814 -17.05 22.62 -6.43
CA GLY A 814 -18.08 23.16 -7.32
C GLY A 814 -17.95 24.67 -7.59
N THR A 815 -17.22 25.41 -6.75
CA THR A 815 -16.97 26.84 -6.95
C THR A 815 -15.86 27.13 -7.97
N TYR A 816 -15.00 26.14 -8.27
CA TYR A 816 -13.88 26.26 -9.21
C TYR A 816 -14.04 25.31 -10.40
N SER A 817 -15.21 25.33 -11.06
CA SER A 817 -15.48 24.50 -12.26
C SER A 817 -15.26 22.99 -12.05
N ASN A 818 -15.54 22.50 -10.83
CA ASN A 818 -15.27 21.13 -10.40
C ASN A 818 -13.78 20.74 -10.47
N ASP A 819 -12.86 21.70 -10.38
CA ASP A 819 -11.45 21.39 -10.15
C ASP A 819 -11.26 20.66 -8.82
N ASP A 820 -10.18 19.91 -8.68
CA ASP A 820 -9.92 19.18 -7.45
C ASP A 820 -9.62 20.15 -6.28
N TYR A 821 -9.94 19.74 -5.05
CA TYR A 821 -9.55 20.48 -3.85
C TYR A 821 -8.02 20.55 -3.76
N ILE A 822 -7.50 21.71 -3.39
CA ILE A 822 -6.07 21.83 -3.14
C ILE A 822 -5.72 21.13 -1.83
N ASP A 823 -4.48 20.69 -1.71
CA ASP A 823 -4.06 19.93 -0.53
C ASP A 823 -4.29 20.72 0.77
N SER A 824 -4.03 22.03 0.83
CA SER A 824 -4.27 22.78 2.08
C SER A 824 -5.71 22.70 2.58
N GLU A 825 -6.70 22.59 1.70
CA GLU A 825 -8.10 22.41 2.08
C GLU A 825 -8.34 21.04 2.72
N LEU A 826 -7.62 19.99 2.31
CA LEU A 826 -7.71 18.68 2.98
C LEU A 826 -7.13 18.70 4.40
N ASN A 827 -6.59 19.83 4.90
CA ASN A 827 -6.27 20.01 6.32
C ASN A 827 -7.54 20.32 7.15
N GLY A 828 -8.63 20.76 6.52
CA GLY A 828 -9.86 21.21 7.19
C GLY A 828 -11.04 20.24 7.07
N ALA A 829 -12.24 20.79 7.30
CA ALA A 829 -13.49 20.04 7.27
C ALA A 829 -13.98 19.75 5.84
N LYS A 830 -13.83 20.71 4.93
CA LYS A 830 -14.08 20.52 3.51
C LYS A 830 -12.81 19.91 2.91
N PRO A 831 -12.84 18.75 2.23
CA PRO A 831 -13.98 18.17 1.52
C PRO A 831 -14.62 16.95 2.19
N PHE A 832 -14.33 16.68 3.45
CA PHE A 832 -14.77 15.47 4.13
C PHE A 832 -16.22 15.56 4.63
N GLN A 833 -16.77 14.40 4.95
CA GLN A 833 -17.91 14.23 5.85
C GLN A 833 -17.37 14.03 7.26
N ILE A 834 -17.92 14.73 8.25
CA ILE A 834 -17.44 14.64 9.64
C ILE A 834 -18.20 13.54 10.38
N ILE A 835 -17.46 12.60 10.97
CA ILE A 835 -17.98 11.50 11.78
C ILE A 835 -17.58 11.75 13.23
N ASN A 836 -18.56 11.99 14.10
CA ASN A 836 -18.32 12.17 15.53
C ASN A 836 -18.33 10.81 16.23
N PHE A 837 -17.17 10.38 16.72
CA PHE A 837 -17.01 9.18 17.55
C PHE A 837 -16.99 9.59 19.03
N ASP A 838 -18.12 9.35 19.71
CA ASP A 838 -18.29 9.63 21.13
C ASP A 838 -18.17 8.33 21.94
N PHE A 839 -17.38 8.35 23.01
CA PHE A 839 -17.22 7.20 23.91
C PHE A 839 -16.89 7.62 25.35
N ASP A 840 -17.15 6.71 26.28
CA ASP A 840 -16.82 6.87 27.69
C ASP A 840 -15.70 5.88 28.07
N VAL A 841 -14.79 6.31 28.93
CA VAL A 841 -13.79 5.41 29.52
C VAL A 841 -14.44 4.61 30.65
N ASN A 842 -14.35 3.29 30.61
CA ASN A 842 -15.05 2.38 31.52
C ASN A 842 -14.08 1.50 32.32
N ASP A 843 -14.53 1.02 33.48
CA ASP A 843 -13.83 -0.03 34.25
C ASP A 843 -13.90 -1.42 33.57
#